data_AF-C5J5J3-F1
#
_entry.id   AF-C5J5J3-F1
#
_cell.length_a   1.000
_cell.length_b   1.000
_cell.length_c   1.000
_cell.angle_alpha   90.00
_cell.angle_beta   90.00
_cell.angle_gamma   90.00
#
_symmetry.space_group_name_H-M   'P 1'
#
loop_
_entity.id
_entity.type
_entity.pdbx_description
1 polymer ?
#
loop_
_entity_poly.entity_id
_entity_poly.type
_entity_poly.pdbx_seq_one_letter_code
_entity_poly.pdbx_strand_id
1 'polypeptide(L)'
;MNKKIKFAFLPLLSLPITLMSCTLVYNFHNPEEKSSDSSLLANKSYQNFVDSVFFKYQDVKNDYILEQLNIDPIKVKTELKYSWVFARPYFRPNLSTIYTDTTVNSVKTISNYLSNNWLFLLNNIDKISFGFNPYNPNFDKKADKFELSPGINREIKIKDKNFNFIKIDKDQSRLKNYTAYYLIFEKNKFMRLTTFDYEGKIQFQLDYNMFVLEQTPDDPFLFVNNLESWIDEKEKKYYQEKLDDAKDDLKDNFANQKEELESQINSIKELISSMQDDNLQNDSSSNSDSDNSSTPTPPSSPSLPPSPSLPPSPPPPSPPSPPSLPPSSPPPTTQPNNLSTTDEASLQALGFTNKADFDQFVEKSKSLYGVEDEDDPAKEVLEIYKDNFDDKISKDPSKKPEEIKQEIEKQLEESRRRLAPRNQSSVSRLQSTLFQEVIDESQTKTSENPKSENEEKIEQLEQQIEQKKEELQRNIANLDELINARLLKQRINKSSFFTDITSDIADFQDKSKFKFSKFSITDIEIEDNKLKTDIEPKVFKNKELNSPEYNKFKKFIDPDLNVTNSLETPDERRTREIINNILELAWRDNNAGKINFLNDQKNPETISKLEEQWNKINENLGKKPITDSTLLDEYNNFVSNNWYFILTRIGDFKLQFKNWFLFPDQKNENGEIIAAHSPEFKNQVASLDTEPEDYVYANNNLDGIQEGDTSILAVNYKDLYISKQNSLINIRVDFSTEEPKIIFNPLIYHFPRTRNKISVKILTQIFHQALFHHNQESYNDFEKDFVEKFRYGLPTQNILRSKNEIKS
;
A
#
# COMPACT_ATOMS: atom_id res chain seq x y z
N MET A 1 -76.00 -21.77 -35.89
CA MET A 1 -74.92 -21.85 -36.89
C MET A 1 -73.73 -21.04 -36.39
N ASN A 2 -72.55 -21.66 -36.32
CA ASN A 2 -71.18 -21.12 -36.55
C ASN A 2 -70.89 -19.65 -36.17
N LYS A 3 -69.83 -19.25 -35.46
CA LYS A 3 -68.53 -19.87 -35.13
C LYS A 3 -67.83 -19.03 -34.04
N LYS A 4 -67.04 -19.76 -33.25
CA LYS A 4 -65.96 -19.43 -32.31
C LYS A 4 -65.16 -18.15 -32.60
N ILE A 5 -64.73 -17.44 -31.54
CA ILE A 5 -63.31 -17.13 -31.22
C ILE A 5 -63.18 -17.23 -29.68
N LYS A 6 -62.27 -18.08 -29.21
CA LYS A 6 -61.87 -18.22 -27.79
C LYS A 6 -60.48 -17.59 -27.66
N PHE A 7 -60.32 -16.58 -26.80
CA PHE A 7 -59.01 -16.22 -26.27
C PHE A 7 -58.81 -16.98 -24.97
N ALA A 8 -57.77 -17.81 -24.94
CA ALA A 8 -57.33 -18.54 -23.78
C ALA A 8 -56.50 -17.61 -22.88
N PHE A 9 -56.96 -17.39 -21.65
CA PHE A 9 -56.11 -16.91 -20.57
C PHE A 9 -55.43 -18.14 -19.93
N LEU A 10 -54.12 -18.26 -20.11
CA LEU A 10 -53.29 -19.13 -19.29
C LEU A 10 -53.17 -18.52 -17.88
N PRO A 11 -53.34 -19.29 -16.79
CA PRO A 11 -52.80 -18.91 -15.51
C PRO A 11 -51.29 -19.22 -15.52
N LEU A 12 -50.45 -18.20 -15.37
CA LEU A 12 -49.05 -18.38 -14.99
C LEU A 12 -49.03 -19.07 -13.62
N LEU A 13 -48.64 -20.34 -13.60
CA LEU A 13 -48.21 -21.03 -12.40
C LEU A 13 -46.92 -20.37 -11.91
N SER A 14 -47.04 -19.53 -10.89
CA SER A 14 -45.92 -19.08 -10.07
C SER A 14 -45.37 -20.29 -9.28
N LEU A 15 -44.37 -20.96 -9.85
CA LEU A 15 -43.56 -21.90 -9.09
C LEU A 15 -42.74 -21.12 -8.06
N PRO A 16 -42.81 -21.44 -6.75
CA PRO A 16 -41.87 -20.90 -5.80
C PRO A 16 -40.52 -21.59 -6.05
N ILE A 17 -39.56 -20.85 -6.60
CA ILE A 17 -38.17 -21.29 -6.65
C ILE A 17 -37.65 -21.20 -5.22
N THR A 18 -37.82 -22.28 -4.44
CA THR A 18 -37.06 -22.48 -3.21
C THR A 18 -35.63 -22.82 -3.59
N LEU A 19 -34.77 -21.80 -3.72
CA LEU A 19 -33.32 -21.99 -3.74
C LEU A 19 -32.89 -22.44 -2.33
N MET A 20 -32.93 -23.74 -2.06
CA MET A 20 -32.18 -24.29 -0.93
C MET A 20 -30.69 -24.20 -1.28
N SER A 21 -29.97 -23.26 -0.65
CA SER A 21 -28.52 -23.25 -0.70
C SER A 21 -28.01 -24.54 -0.09
N CYS A 22 -27.37 -25.39 -0.88
CA CYS A 22 -26.74 -26.61 -0.42
C CYS A 22 -25.45 -26.24 0.33
N THR A 23 -25.53 -26.01 1.64
CA THR A 23 -24.35 -25.97 2.51
C THR A 23 -23.95 -27.42 2.80
N LEU A 24 -22.73 -27.81 2.41
CA LEU A 24 -22.17 -29.12 2.77
C LEU A 24 -21.79 -29.10 4.26
N VAL A 25 -22.46 -29.92 5.06
CA VAL A 25 -22.28 -30.02 6.51
C VAL A 25 -21.31 -31.16 6.84
N TYR A 26 -20.26 -30.88 7.62
CA TYR A 26 -19.41 -31.92 8.24
C TYR A 26 -19.41 -31.83 9.77
N ASN A 27 -19.75 -32.98 10.38
CA ASN A 27 -19.49 -33.53 11.72
C ASN A 27 -19.34 -32.62 12.95
N PHE A 28 -20.17 -32.90 13.95
CA PHE A 28 -19.92 -32.60 15.37
C PHE A 28 -18.74 -33.43 15.88
N HIS A 29 -17.64 -32.79 16.29
CA HIS A 29 -16.53 -33.48 16.93
C HIS A 29 -16.77 -33.63 18.43
N ASN A 30 -16.95 -34.87 18.89
CA ASN A 30 -16.92 -35.24 20.30
C ASN A 30 -15.47 -35.60 20.72
N PRO A 31 -14.92 -34.99 21.78
CA PRO A 31 -13.55 -35.24 22.20
C PRO A 31 -13.39 -36.49 23.08
N GLU A 32 -12.61 -37.49 22.63
CA GLU A 32 -11.99 -38.50 23.50
C GLU A 32 -10.66 -38.04 24.14
N GLU A 33 -10.33 -38.47 25.35
CA GLU A 33 -9.21 -37.97 26.17
C GLU A 33 -7.81 -38.52 25.83
N LYS A 34 -6.81 -37.60 25.85
CA LYS A 34 -5.48 -37.65 26.52
C LYS A 34 -4.32 -37.13 25.65
N SER A 35 -3.66 -36.07 26.11
CA SER A 35 -2.24 -36.09 26.53
C SER A 35 -1.90 -34.84 27.35
N SER A 36 -1.00 -34.97 28.32
CA SER A 36 -0.64 -33.96 29.32
C SER A 36 0.67 -33.25 28.94
N ASP A 37 0.61 -32.28 28.04
CA ASP A 37 1.71 -31.34 27.80
C ASP A 37 1.18 -29.91 27.94
N SER A 38 1.94 -29.03 28.58
CA SER A 38 1.56 -27.62 28.84
C SER A 38 1.60 -26.72 27.60
N SER A 39 1.36 -27.29 26.41
CA SER A 39 1.28 -26.52 25.17
C SER A 39 -0.07 -25.80 25.09
N LEU A 40 -0.14 -24.69 24.35
CA LEU A 40 -1.40 -23.97 24.11
C LEU A 40 -2.48 -24.86 23.44
N LEU A 41 -2.09 -26.01 22.91
CA LEU A 41 -2.96 -27.04 22.33
C LEU A 41 -3.25 -28.22 23.28
N ALA A 42 -2.86 -28.15 24.57
CA ALA A 42 -3.24 -29.14 25.57
C ALA A 42 -4.77 -29.31 25.64
N ASN A 43 -5.47 -28.20 25.38
CA ASN A 43 -6.90 -28.18 25.28
C ASN A 43 -7.35 -28.77 23.93
N LYS A 44 -8.01 -29.93 23.98
CA LYS A 44 -8.50 -30.62 22.78
C LYS A 44 -9.45 -29.79 21.93
N SER A 45 -10.25 -28.90 22.54
CA SER A 45 -11.10 -27.98 21.77
C SER A 45 -10.27 -27.03 20.92
N TYR A 46 -9.16 -26.51 21.45
CA TYR A 46 -8.24 -25.65 20.71
C TYR A 46 -7.56 -26.42 19.60
N GLN A 47 -7.07 -27.63 19.89
CA GLN A 47 -6.44 -28.47 18.88
C GLN A 47 -7.40 -28.75 17.72
N ASN A 48 -8.62 -29.24 18.01
CA ASN A 48 -9.62 -29.52 16.98
C ASN A 48 -9.98 -28.25 16.17
N PHE A 49 -10.06 -27.11 16.84
CA PHE A 49 -10.37 -25.84 16.19
C PHE A 49 -9.24 -25.38 15.26
N VAL A 50 -7.99 -25.37 15.76
CA VAL A 50 -6.80 -25.01 14.97
C VAL A 50 -6.62 -25.97 13.80
N ASP A 51 -6.82 -27.28 14.02
CA ASP A 51 -6.76 -28.30 12.96
C ASP A 51 -7.81 -28.03 11.87
N SER A 52 -9.02 -27.62 12.26
CA SER A 52 -10.08 -27.24 11.32
C SER A 52 -9.75 -25.95 10.56
N VAL A 53 -9.27 -24.93 11.26
CA VAL A 53 -8.91 -23.62 10.67
C VAL A 53 -7.78 -23.77 9.65
N PHE A 54 -6.74 -24.54 9.99
CA PHE A 54 -5.58 -24.75 9.13
C PHE A 54 -5.66 -26.02 8.29
N PHE A 55 -6.85 -26.60 8.09
CA PHE A 55 -7.00 -27.86 7.34
C PHE A 55 -6.34 -27.79 5.95
N LYS A 56 -6.49 -26.66 5.25
CA LYS A 56 -5.88 -26.39 3.93
C LYS A 56 -4.46 -25.80 3.98
N TYR A 57 -3.95 -25.51 5.17
CA TYR A 57 -2.78 -24.65 5.43
C TYR A 57 -1.84 -25.28 6.47
N GLN A 58 -1.58 -26.59 6.34
CA GLN A 58 -0.81 -27.35 7.34
C GLN A 58 0.65 -26.93 7.43
N ASP A 59 1.20 -26.40 6.35
CA ASP A 59 2.57 -25.88 6.24
C ASP A 59 2.80 -24.64 7.13
N VAL A 60 1.85 -23.72 7.18
CA VAL A 60 1.94 -22.48 7.98
C VAL A 60 1.38 -22.61 9.40
N LYS A 61 0.66 -23.70 9.69
CA LYS A 61 -0.03 -23.94 10.97
C LYS A 61 0.92 -23.89 12.17
N ASN A 62 2.01 -24.64 12.12
CA ASN A 62 2.94 -24.74 13.25
C ASN A 62 3.67 -23.41 13.47
N ASP A 63 4.00 -22.71 12.39
CA ASP A 63 4.63 -21.39 12.46
C ASP A 63 3.71 -20.39 13.13
N TYR A 64 2.45 -20.35 12.72
CA TYR A 64 1.44 -19.52 13.37
C TYR A 64 1.32 -19.84 14.87
N ILE A 65 1.21 -21.11 15.25
CA ILE A 65 1.09 -21.51 16.67
C ILE A 65 2.31 -21.05 17.49
N LEU A 66 3.52 -21.18 16.93
CA LEU A 66 4.75 -20.74 17.59
C LEU A 66 4.81 -19.21 17.73
N GLU A 67 4.33 -18.45 16.74
CA GLU A 67 4.19 -17.00 16.89
C GLU A 67 3.24 -16.65 18.04
N GLN A 68 2.08 -17.31 18.11
CA GLN A 68 1.07 -17.06 19.14
C GLN A 68 1.56 -17.38 20.56
N LEU A 69 2.41 -18.40 20.70
CA LEU A 69 3.05 -18.77 21.97
C LEU A 69 4.08 -17.75 22.46
N ASN A 70 4.69 -16.99 21.55
CA ASN A 70 5.77 -16.04 21.84
C ASN A 70 5.29 -14.58 21.95
N ILE A 71 3.98 -14.35 21.90
CA ILE A 71 3.40 -13.02 22.08
C ILE A 71 3.67 -12.52 23.50
N ASP A 72 4.24 -11.30 23.62
CA ASP A 72 4.43 -10.64 24.91
C ASP A 72 3.08 -10.17 25.48
N PRO A 73 2.58 -10.80 26.56
CA PRO A 73 1.28 -10.47 27.12
C PRO A 73 1.19 -9.03 27.65
N ILE A 74 2.30 -8.47 28.15
CA ILE A 74 2.34 -7.11 28.70
C ILE A 74 2.16 -6.10 27.56
N LYS A 75 2.83 -6.34 26.44
CA LYS A 75 2.69 -5.52 25.24
C LYS A 75 1.25 -5.54 24.73
N VAL A 76 0.65 -6.73 24.59
CA VAL A 76 -0.75 -6.87 24.11
C VAL A 76 -1.71 -6.12 25.02
N LYS A 77 -1.61 -6.35 26.33
CA LYS A 77 -2.44 -5.67 27.33
C LYS A 77 -2.31 -4.16 27.21
N THR A 78 -1.08 -3.66 27.12
CA THR A 78 -0.81 -2.22 27.05
C THR A 78 -1.39 -1.61 25.77
N GLU A 79 -1.08 -2.18 24.61
CA GLU A 79 -1.54 -1.67 23.31
C GLU A 79 -3.06 -1.74 23.15
N LEU A 80 -3.69 -2.86 23.55
CA LEU A 80 -5.15 -2.98 23.51
C LEU A 80 -5.84 -2.06 24.51
N LYS A 81 -5.35 -1.98 25.75
CA LYS A 81 -5.91 -1.09 26.77
C LYS A 81 -5.92 0.36 26.31
N TYR A 82 -4.80 0.87 25.78
CA TYR A 82 -4.74 2.23 25.25
C TYR A 82 -5.60 2.39 24.00
N SER A 83 -5.62 1.40 23.11
CA SER A 83 -6.45 1.47 21.90
C SER A 83 -7.94 1.55 22.22
N TRP A 84 -8.42 0.81 23.23
CA TRP A 84 -9.83 0.85 23.64
C TRP A 84 -10.27 2.18 24.29
N VAL A 85 -9.32 2.98 24.79
CA VAL A 85 -9.62 4.34 25.26
C VAL A 85 -10.08 5.23 24.12
N PHE A 86 -9.39 5.16 22.98
CA PHE A 86 -9.65 6.04 21.82
C PHE A 86 -10.60 5.42 20.81
N ALA A 87 -10.58 4.11 20.65
CA ALA A 87 -11.43 3.36 19.74
C ALA A 87 -12.20 2.29 20.51
N ARG A 88 -13.45 2.61 20.84
CA ARG A 88 -14.38 1.59 21.32
C ARG A 88 -14.94 0.86 20.10
N PRO A 89 -14.79 -0.47 20.01
CA PRO A 89 -15.16 -1.22 18.81
C PRO A 89 -16.62 -1.02 18.37
N TYR A 90 -17.50 -0.60 19.27
CA TYR A 90 -18.93 -0.42 19.04
C TYR A 90 -19.36 1.03 18.78
N PHE A 91 -18.46 2.02 18.90
CA PHE A 91 -18.77 3.40 18.52
C PHE A 91 -18.09 3.74 17.21
N ARG A 92 -18.86 4.30 16.27
CA ARG A 92 -18.27 4.94 15.10
C ARG A 92 -17.41 6.10 15.61
N PRO A 93 -16.10 6.10 15.29
CA PRO A 93 -15.23 7.15 15.78
C PRO A 93 -15.72 8.50 15.26
N ASN A 94 -15.80 9.49 16.13
CA ASN A 94 -16.10 10.83 15.70
C ASN A 94 -14.87 11.42 15.01
N LEU A 95 -14.86 11.38 13.68
CA LEU A 95 -13.74 11.82 12.84
C LEU A 95 -13.56 13.36 12.82
N SER A 96 -14.38 14.12 13.54
CA SER A 96 -14.25 15.59 13.65
C SER A 96 -13.42 16.05 14.86
N THR A 97 -12.78 15.13 15.59
CA THR A 97 -11.99 15.47 16.78
C THR A 97 -10.51 15.65 16.44
N ILE A 98 -9.78 16.39 17.27
CA ILE A 98 -8.31 16.49 17.22
C ILE A 98 -7.60 15.13 17.39
N TYR A 99 -8.32 14.06 17.71
CA TYR A 99 -7.81 12.70 17.94
C TYR A 99 -8.11 11.74 16.79
N THR A 100 -8.48 12.22 15.60
CA THR A 100 -8.84 11.37 14.46
C THR A 100 -7.75 10.34 14.14
N ASP A 101 -6.50 10.74 14.01
CA ASP A 101 -5.39 9.82 13.71
C ASP A 101 -5.16 8.80 14.82
N THR A 102 -5.22 9.24 16.08
CA THR A 102 -5.08 8.35 17.25
C THR A 102 -6.20 7.31 17.26
N THR A 103 -7.42 7.73 16.92
CA THR A 103 -8.58 6.86 16.86
C THR A 103 -8.47 5.85 15.72
N VAL A 104 -8.06 6.29 14.52
CA VAL A 104 -7.82 5.42 13.37
C VAL A 104 -6.72 4.38 13.69
N ASN A 105 -5.61 4.82 14.29
CA ASN A 105 -4.53 3.94 14.71
C ASN A 105 -4.98 2.94 15.78
N SER A 106 -5.85 3.36 16.69
CA SER A 106 -6.41 2.49 17.73
C SER A 106 -7.34 1.43 17.13
N VAL A 107 -8.22 1.79 16.18
CA VAL A 107 -9.05 0.84 15.44
C VAL A 107 -8.17 -0.18 14.71
N LYS A 108 -7.12 0.28 14.03
CA LYS A 108 -6.17 -0.58 13.31
C LYS A 108 -5.44 -1.53 14.28
N THR A 109 -5.00 -1.02 15.42
CA THR A 109 -4.33 -1.83 16.45
C THR A 109 -5.25 -2.93 16.96
N ILE A 110 -6.49 -2.60 17.35
CA ILE A 110 -7.49 -3.58 17.79
C ILE A 110 -7.75 -4.63 16.70
N SER A 111 -7.97 -4.18 15.45
CA SER A 111 -8.21 -5.07 14.31
C SER A 111 -7.04 -6.02 14.08
N ASN A 112 -5.80 -5.51 14.11
CA ASN A 112 -4.59 -6.31 13.93
C ASN A 112 -4.46 -7.37 15.03
N TYR A 113 -4.75 -7.06 16.29
CA TYR A 113 -4.72 -8.05 17.36
C TYR A 113 -5.80 -9.12 17.20
N LEU A 114 -7.03 -8.73 16.81
CA LEU A 114 -8.12 -9.68 16.58
C LEU A 114 -7.89 -10.56 15.34
N SER A 115 -7.18 -10.07 14.33
CA SER A 115 -6.86 -10.82 13.12
C SER A 115 -5.61 -11.67 13.27
N ASN A 116 -4.54 -11.11 13.83
CA ASN A 116 -3.25 -11.79 13.84
C ASN A 116 -3.01 -12.58 15.13
N ASN A 117 -3.64 -12.19 16.24
CA ASN A 117 -3.37 -12.74 17.57
C ASN A 117 -4.59 -13.46 18.19
N TRP A 118 -5.52 -13.94 17.36
CA TRP A 118 -6.78 -14.52 17.83
C TRP A 118 -6.56 -15.75 18.72
N LEU A 119 -5.58 -16.60 18.42
CA LEU A 119 -5.34 -17.83 19.19
C LEU A 119 -4.83 -17.50 20.59
N PHE A 120 -3.93 -16.52 20.70
CA PHE A 120 -3.51 -15.96 21.98
C PHE A 120 -4.69 -15.36 22.75
N LEU A 121 -5.57 -14.60 22.09
CA LEU A 121 -6.74 -14.01 22.73
C LEU A 121 -7.71 -15.07 23.24
N LEU A 122 -7.98 -16.11 22.44
CA LEU A 122 -8.82 -17.23 22.88
C LEU A 122 -8.19 -17.93 24.09
N ASN A 123 -6.89 -18.23 24.06
CA ASN A 123 -6.21 -18.87 25.20
C ASN A 123 -6.27 -18.03 26.50
N ASN A 124 -6.55 -16.73 26.39
CA ASN A 124 -6.74 -15.80 27.49
C ASN A 124 -8.18 -15.28 27.61
N ILE A 125 -9.17 -15.99 27.03
CA ILE A 125 -10.57 -15.53 26.97
C ILE A 125 -11.21 -15.29 28.33
N ASP A 126 -10.74 -16.01 29.36
CA ASP A 126 -11.16 -15.84 30.75
C ASP A 126 -10.66 -14.56 31.41
N LYS A 127 -9.66 -13.93 30.80
CA LYS A 127 -9.11 -12.64 31.20
C LYS A 127 -9.70 -11.48 30.41
N ILE A 128 -10.55 -11.76 29.41
CA ILE A 128 -11.21 -10.75 28.60
C ILE A 128 -12.56 -10.39 29.21
N SER A 129 -12.78 -9.10 29.40
CA SER A 129 -14.06 -8.52 29.81
C SER A 129 -14.90 -8.12 28.61
N PHE A 130 -16.19 -8.43 28.68
CA PHE A 130 -17.17 -8.05 27.66
C PHE A 130 -18.22 -7.13 28.26
N GLY A 131 -18.26 -5.88 27.81
CA GLY A 131 -19.28 -4.92 28.17
C GLY A 131 -20.55 -5.09 27.35
N PHE A 132 -21.71 -4.93 28.00
CA PHE A 132 -23.00 -4.94 27.34
C PHE A 132 -23.09 -3.81 26.31
N ASN A 133 -23.57 -4.14 25.11
CA ASN A 133 -23.68 -3.22 24.00
C ASN A 133 -25.16 -3.11 23.57
N PRO A 134 -25.92 -2.14 24.14
CA PRO A 134 -27.32 -1.91 23.77
C PRO A 134 -27.49 -1.22 22.42
N TYR A 135 -26.41 -0.70 21.83
CA TYR A 135 -26.52 0.37 20.85
C TYR A 135 -26.65 -0.16 19.42
N ASN A 136 -27.76 0.23 18.77
CA ASN A 136 -27.81 0.43 17.33
C ASN A 136 -26.83 1.60 17.01
N PRO A 137 -25.86 1.46 16.08
CA PRO A 137 -24.85 2.49 15.81
C PRO A 137 -25.45 3.78 15.25
N ASN A 138 -26.70 3.73 14.79
CA ASN A 138 -27.48 4.92 14.53
C ASN A 138 -27.90 5.46 15.91
N PHE A 139 -27.10 6.38 16.43
CA PHE A 139 -27.43 7.21 17.60
C PHE A 139 -28.80 7.87 17.38
N ASP A 140 -29.87 7.17 17.73
CA ASP A 140 -31.14 7.83 17.95
C ASP A 140 -30.93 8.63 19.23
N LYS A 141 -31.06 9.96 19.16
CA LYS A 141 -30.69 10.94 20.21
C LYS A 141 -31.49 10.78 21.54
N LYS A 142 -32.16 9.65 21.73
CA LYS A 142 -32.98 9.27 22.88
C LYS A 142 -32.33 8.17 23.73
N ALA A 143 -31.00 8.09 23.75
CA ALA A 143 -30.24 7.10 24.53
C ALA A 143 -30.58 7.10 26.04
N ASP A 144 -31.07 8.22 26.57
CA ASP A 144 -31.47 8.37 27.98
C ASP A 144 -32.69 7.52 28.37
N LYS A 145 -33.35 6.85 27.42
CA LYS A 145 -34.54 6.00 27.67
C LYS A 145 -34.31 4.50 27.60
N PHE A 146 -33.08 4.03 27.36
CA PHE A 146 -32.80 2.60 27.40
C PHE A 146 -32.66 2.15 28.87
N GLU A 147 -33.80 1.93 29.53
CA GLU A 147 -33.83 1.21 30.80
C GLU A 147 -33.41 -0.24 30.51
N LEU A 148 -32.19 -0.59 30.92
CA LEU A 148 -31.75 -1.98 30.95
C LEU A 148 -32.81 -2.81 31.67
N SER A 149 -33.29 -3.88 31.03
CA SER A 149 -34.16 -4.83 31.71
C SER A 149 -33.50 -5.23 33.04
N PRO A 150 -34.21 -5.12 34.18
CA PRO A 150 -33.64 -5.43 35.48
C PRO A 150 -32.97 -6.81 35.46
N GLY A 151 -31.66 -6.85 35.71
CA GLY A 151 -30.89 -8.11 35.76
C GLY A 151 -29.84 -8.33 34.67
N ILE A 152 -29.77 -7.50 33.61
CA ILE A 152 -28.66 -7.60 32.65
C ILE A 152 -27.39 -7.05 33.29
N ASN A 153 -26.39 -7.91 33.47
CA ASN A 153 -25.07 -7.50 33.93
C ASN A 153 -24.39 -6.66 32.84
N ARG A 154 -23.90 -5.47 33.18
CA ARG A 154 -23.25 -4.55 32.23
C ARG A 154 -21.91 -5.08 31.74
N GLU A 155 -21.33 -6.04 32.45
CA GLU A 155 -20.07 -6.66 32.10
C GLU A 155 -20.14 -8.16 32.39
N ILE A 156 -19.62 -8.97 31.48
CA ILE A 156 -19.52 -10.42 31.66
C ILE A 156 -18.11 -10.89 31.33
N LYS A 157 -17.73 -12.02 31.92
CA LYS A 157 -16.50 -12.76 31.61
C LYS A 157 -16.86 -14.18 31.20
N ILE A 158 -15.98 -14.80 30.42
CA ILE A 158 -16.01 -16.25 30.18
C ILE A 158 -15.25 -16.90 31.33
N LYS A 159 -15.84 -17.89 31.99
CA LYS A 159 -15.20 -18.58 33.13
C LYS A 159 -14.48 -19.85 32.69
N ASP A 160 -15.05 -20.54 31.71
CA ASP A 160 -14.50 -21.76 31.15
C ASP A 160 -13.91 -21.48 29.77
N LYS A 161 -12.60 -21.73 29.61
CA LYS A 161 -11.91 -21.55 28.33
C LYS A 161 -12.29 -22.63 27.31
N ASN A 162 -12.90 -23.72 27.74
CA ASN A 162 -13.37 -24.76 26.84
C ASN A 162 -14.55 -24.25 26.02
N PHE A 163 -14.55 -24.59 24.74
CA PHE A 163 -15.65 -24.27 23.83
C PHE A 163 -15.89 -25.43 22.87
N ASN A 164 -17.10 -25.47 22.34
CA ASN A 164 -17.41 -26.19 21.11
C ASN A 164 -17.39 -25.20 19.96
N PHE A 165 -17.27 -25.66 18.71
CA PHE A 165 -17.42 -24.76 17.58
C PHE A 165 -18.30 -25.35 16.48
N ILE A 166 -18.95 -24.46 15.74
CA ILE A 166 -19.70 -24.77 14.52
C ILE A 166 -18.98 -24.11 13.35
N LYS A 167 -18.74 -24.88 12.29
CA LYS A 167 -18.13 -24.42 11.05
C LYS A 167 -19.20 -24.25 9.97
N ILE A 168 -19.21 -23.09 9.32
CA ILE A 168 -20.03 -22.79 8.14
C ILE A 168 -19.10 -22.40 6.99
N ASP A 169 -18.95 -23.31 6.03
CA ASP A 169 -18.28 -23.04 4.77
C ASP A 169 -19.25 -22.28 3.84
N LYS A 170 -18.81 -21.15 3.25
CA LYS A 170 -19.63 -20.36 2.31
C LYS A 170 -19.07 -20.40 0.90
N ASP A 171 -19.64 -21.28 0.08
CA ASP A 171 -19.25 -21.42 -1.33
C ASP A 171 -19.67 -20.21 -2.19
N GLN A 172 -20.70 -19.46 -1.77
CA GLN A 172 -21.20 -18.27 -2.47
C GLN A 172 -20.61 -16.96 -1.93
N SER A 173 -19.65 -17.04 -1.01
CA SER A 173 -18.94 -15.86 -0.57
C SER A 173 -18.09 -15.31 -1.71
N ARG A 174 -17.99 -13.99 -1.80
CA ARG A 174 -17.07 -13.32 -2.72
C ARG A 174 -15.61 -13.47 -2.29
N LEU A 175 -15.41 -13.89 -1.05
CA LEU A 175 -14.12 -14.20 -0.49
C LEU A 175 -13.83 -15.67 -0.77
N LYS A 176 -12.71 -15.92 -1.45
CA LYS A 176 -12.27 -17.28 -1.76
C LYS A 176 -12.06 -18.05 -0.45
N ASN A 177 -12.56 -19.28 -0.38
CA ASN A 177 -12.46 -20.16 0.79
C ASN A 177 -12.99 -19.54 2.10
N TYR A 178 -14.02 -18.70 2.02
CA TYR A 178 -14.65 -18.12 3.20
C TYR A 178 -15.26 -19.19 4.11
N THR A 179 -14.86 -19.15 5.38
CA THR A 179 -15.41 -20.00 6.44
C THR A 179 -15.74 -19.15 7.66
N ALA A 180 -16.92 -19.33 8.23
CA ALA A 180 -17.30 -18.77 9.52
C ALA A 180 -17.28 -19.86 10.60
N TYR A 181 -16.63 -19.56 11.72
CA TYR A 181 -16.54 -20.40 12.90
C TYR A 181 -17.28 -19.72 14.05
N TYR A 182 -18.19 -20.43 14.68
CA TYR A 182 -18.91 -19.97 15.86
C TYR A 182 -18.44 -20.74 17.08
N LEU A 183 -17.67 -20.07 17.93
CA LEU A 183 -17.13 -20.57 19.18
C LEU A 183 -18.20 -20.43 20.27
N ILE A 184 -18.55 -21.54 20.93
CA ILE A 184 -19.65 -21.65 21.88
C ILE A 184 -19.07 -21.89 23.26
N PHE A 185 -19.04 -20.84 24.07
CA PHE A 185 -18.63 -20.88 25.47
C PHE A 185 -19.85 -21.03 26.36
N GLU A 186 -19.72 -21.83 27.43
CA GLU A 186 -20.75 -21.98 28.47
C GLU A 186 -22.16 -22.29 27.92
N LYS A 187 -22.21 -22.95 26.75
CA LYS A 187 -23.42 -23.36 26.00
C LYS A 187 -24.30 -22.25 25.42
N ASN A 188 -24.17 -20.99 25.85
CA ASN A 188 -25.02 -19.89 25.39
C ASN A 188 -24.28 -18.62 24.95
N LYS A 189 -22.95 -18.59 25.01
CA LYS A 189 -22.11 -17.46 24.59
C LYS A 189 -21.44 -17.78 23.26
N PHE A 190 -21.79 -17.05 22.22
CA PHE A 190 -21.33 -17.28 20.85
C PHE A 190 -20.40 -16.16 20.41
N MET A 191 -19.19 -16.54 20.00
CA MET A 191 -18.22 -15.64 19.39
C MET A 191 -17.89 -16.14 17.99
N ARG A 192 -17.67 -15.21 17.06
CA ARG A 192 -17.47 -15.54 15.66
C ARG A 192 -16.04 -15.27 15.22
N LEU A 193 -15.45 -16.21 14.49
CA LEU A 193 -14.17 -16.05 13.80
C LEU A 193 -14.38 -16.38 12.32
N THR A 194 -13.88 -15.55 11.42
CA THR A 194 -13.93 -15.85 9.98
C THR A 194 -12.54 -16.08 9.42
N THR A 195 -12.45 -16.92 8.40
CA THR A 195 -11.23 -17.19 7.64
C THR A 195 -11.50 -17.11 6.15
N PHE A 196 -10.55 -16.61 5.38
CA PHE A 196 -10.65 -16.53 3.93
C PHE A 196 -9.26 -16.40 3.29
N ASP A 197 -9.17 -16.67 1.99
CA ASP A 197 -7.93 -16.49 1.24
C ASP A 197 -7.84 -15.06 0.71
N TYR A 198 -6.66 -14.46 0.86
CA TYR A 198 -6.32 -13.19 0.24
C TYR A 198 -4.85 -13.21 -0.19
N GLU A 199 -4.58 -12.91 -1.47
CA GLU A 199 -3.22 -12.90 -2.04
C GLU A 199 -2.44 -14.21 -1.76
N GLY A 200 -3.13 -15.36 -1.82
CA GLY A 200 -2.54 -16.68 -1.58
C GLY A 200 -2.25 -17.01 -0.11
N LYS A 201 -2.63 -16.13 0.83
CA LYS A 201 -2.47 -16.34 2.28
C LYS A 201 -3.83 -16.45 2.96
N ILE A 202 -3.92 -17.32 3.98
CA ILE A 202 -5.09 -17.35 4.86
C ILE A 202 -5.11 -16.09 5.73
N GLN A 203 -6.28 -15.45 5.79
CA GLN A 203 -6.58 -14.32 6.65
C GLN A 203 -7.56 -14.76 7.73
N PHE A 204 -7.48 -14.12 8.90
CA PHE A 204 -8.37 -14.39 10.04
C PHE A 204 -9.01 -13.09 10.51
N GLN A 205 -10.22 -13.20 11.05
CA GLN A 205 -10.90 -12.09 11.70
C GLN A 205 -11.75 -12.62 12.86
N LEU A 206 -11.27 -12.38 14.09
CA LEU A 206 -12.06 -12.59 15.31
C LEU A 206 -13.01 -11.41 15.53
N ASP A 207 -14.31 -11.66 15.59
CA ASP A 207 -15.29 -10.63 15.87
C ASP A 207 -15.22 -10.24 17.35
N TYR A 208 -15.19 -8.93 17.63
CA TYR A 208 -15.16 -8.41 19.00
C TYR A 208 -16.51 -8.46 19.71
N ASN A 209 -17.56 -8.89 19.01
CA ASN A 209 -18.90 -9.05 19.57
C ASN A 209 -19.13 -10.50 19.98
N MET A 210 -19.79 -10.67 21.12
CA MET A 210 -20.28 -11.93 21.64
C MET A 210 -21.79 -11.86 21.79
N PHE A 211 -22.48 -12.87 21.30
CA PHE A 211 -23.92 -13.03 21.46
C PHE A 211 -24.19 -13.95 22.64
N VAL A 212 -24.99 -13.49 23.59
CA VAL A 212 -25.34 -14.25 24.80
C VAL A 212 -26.83 -14.53 24.78
N LEU A 213 -27.20 -15.77 24.50
CA LEU A 213 -28.60 -16.15 24.44
C LEU A 213 -29.17 -16.24 25.86
N GLU A 214 -30.40 -15.74 26.01
CA GLU A 214 -31.13 -15.81 27.29
C GLU A 214 -31.38 -17.25 27.73
N GLN A 215 -31.55 -18.15 26.76
CA GLN A 215 -31.72 -19.58 26.97
C GLN A 215 -30.70 -20.35 26.13
N THR A 216 -30.19 -21.46 26.68
CA THR A 216 -29.36 -22.37 25.89
C THR A 216 -30.20 -22.92 24.75
N PRO A 217 -29.81 -22.73 23.48
CA PRO A 217 -30.60 -23.24 22.36
C PRO A 217 -30.53 -24.77 22.34
N ASP A 218 -31.67 -25.41 22.11
CA ASP A 218 -31.73 -26.88 21.91
C ASP A 218 -30.86 -27.32 20.73
N ASP A 219 -30.79 -26.46 19.72
CA ASP A 219 -29.97 -26.62 18.52
C ASP A 219 -29.13 -25.35 18.27
N PRO A 220 -27.87 -25.31 18.74
CA PRO A 220 -26.95 -24.22 18.46
C PRO A 220 -26.69 -24.00 16.97
N PHE A 221 -26.78 -25.05 16.14
CA PHE A 221 -26.59 -24.95 14.69
C PHE A 221 -27.71 -24.17 14.04
N LEU A 222 -28.97 -24.39 14.44
CA LEU A 222 -30.09 -23.61 13.95
C LEU A 222 -29.94 -22.11 14.24
N PHE A 223 -29.46 -21.74 15.44
CA PHE A 223 -29.17 -20.33 15.76
C PHE A 223 -28.10 -19.75 14.84
N VAL A 224 -26.97 -20.43 14.74
CA VAL A 224 -25.81 -20.01 13.95
C VAL A 224 -26.15 -19.92 12.46
N ASN A 225 -26.90 -20.87 11.91
CA ASN A 225 -27.33 -20.88 10.52
C ASN A 225 -28.31 -19.73 10.20
N ASN A 226 -29.26 -19.46 11.10
CA ASN A 226 -30.18 -18.34 10.95
C ASN A 226 -29.44 -17.00 11.01
N LEU A 227 -28.47 -16.88 11.93
CA LEU A 227 -27.65 -15.68 12.07
C LEU A 227 -26.79 -15.45 10.82
N GLU A 228 -26.11 -16.47 10.29
CA GLU A 228 -25.33 -16.34 9.04
C GLU A 228 -26.20 -16.01 7.82
N SER A 229 -27.38 -16.61 7.72
CA SER A 229 -28.32 -16.29 6.63
C SER A 229 -28.75 -14.83 6.67
N TRP A 230 -29.02 -14.31 7.88
CA TRP A 230 -29.34 -12.90 8.08
C TRP A 230 -28.15 -11.98 7.79
N ILE A 231 -26.94 -12.37 8.20
CA ILE A 231 -25.70 -11.65 7.86
C ILE A 231 -25.54 -11.59 6.34
N ASP A 232 -25.74 -12.69 5.62
CA ASP A 232 -25.64 -12.73 4.15
C ASP A 232 -26.63 -11.79 3.45
N GLU A 233 -27.88 -11.74 3.93
CA GLU A 233 -28.88 -10.81 3.40
C GLU A 233 -28.44 -9.35 3.59
N LYS A 234 -27.92 -9.02 4.78
CA LYS A 234 -27.43 -7.67 5.09
C LYS A 234 -26.14 -7.33 4.35
N GLU A 235 -25.21 -8.28 4.21
CA GLU A 235 -23.97 -8.12 3.41
C GLU A 235 -24.33 -7.83 1.95
N LYS A 236 -25.26 -8.60 1.38
CA LYS A 236 -25.73 -8.40 0.01
C LYS A 236 -26.39 -7.04 -0.19
N LYS A 237 -27.25 -6.63 0.75
CA LYS A 237 -27.92 -5.33 0.70
C LYS A 237 -26.92 -4.18 0.81
N TYR A 238 -26.03 -4.22 1.80
CA TYR A 238 -24.99 -3.20 1.99
C TYR A 238 -24.10 -3.07 0.74
N TYR A 239 -23.72 -4.20 0.14
CA TYR A 239 -22.95 -4.17 -1.11
C TYR A 239 -23.73 -3.52 -2.24
N GLN A 240 -24.99 -3.90 -2.42
CA GLN A 240 -25.82 -3.36 -3.49
C GLN A 240 -25.95 -1.84 -3.34
N GLU A 241 -26.17 -1.34 -2.13
CA GLU A 241 -26.20 0.10 -1.84
C GLU A 241 -24.86 0.77 -2.19
N LYS A 242 -23.72 0.19 -1.80
CA LYS A 242 -22.39 0.75 -2.14
C LYS A 242 -22.11 0.74 -3.64
N LEU A 243 -22.63 -0.26 -4.34
CA LEU A 243 -22.53 -0.37 -5.79
C LEU A 243 -23.36 0.70 -6.48
N ASP A 244 -24.60 0.89 -6.04
CA ASP A 244 -25.51 1.88 -6.59
C ASP A 244 -24.98 3.31 -6.32
N ASP A 245 -24.53 3.59 -5.09
CA ASP A 245 -23.85 4.86 -4.73
C ASP A 245 -22.69 5.16 -5.71
N ALA A 246 -21.80 4.19 -5.93
CA ALA A 246 -20.64 4.38 -6.78
C ALA A 246 -20.99 4.48 -8.28
N LYS A 247 -22.07 3.83 -8.72
CA LYS A 247 -22.60 4.00 -10.09
C LYS A 247 -23.11 5.40 -10.29
N ASP A 248 -23.82 5.93 -9.29
CA ASP A 248 -24.38 7.27 -9.38
C ASP A 248 -23.27 8.32 -9.29
N ASP A 249 -22.28 8.17 -8.41
CA ASP A 249 -21.08 9.03 -8.37
C ASP A 249 -20.35 9.09 -9.74
N LEU A 250 -20.22 7.94 -10.43
CA LEU A 250 -19.59 7.87 -11.75
C LEU A 250 -20.43 8.57 -12.83
N LYS A 251 -21.75 8.41 -12.80
CA LYS A 251 -22.65 9.09 -13.74
C LYS A 251 -22.66 10.59 -13.51
N ASP A 252 -22.70 11.03 -12.25
CA ASP A 252 -22.69 12.45 -11.89
C ASP A 252 -21.39 13.11 -12.31
N ASN A 253 -20.25 12.44 -12.09
CA ASN A 253 -18.95 12.93 -12.57
C ASN A 253 -18.93 13.07 -14.10
N PHE A 254 -19.41 12.05 -14.83
CA PHE A 254 -19.50 12.14 -16.29
C PHE A 254 -20.47 13.23 -16.75
N ALA A 255 -21.62 13.39 -16.10
CA ALA A 255 -22.59 14.44 -16.44
C ALA A 255 -21.98 15.84 -16.29
N ASN A 256 -21.24 16.07 -15.20
CA ASN A 256 -20.54 17.33 -14.97
C ASN A 256 -19.46 17.60 -16.03
N GLN A 257 -18.64 16.60 -16.36
CA GLN A 257 -17.61 16.74 -17.40
C GLN A 257 -18.22 16.95 -18.79
N LYS A 258 -19.34 16.28 -19.07
CA LYS A 258 -20.07 16.44 -20.33
C LYS A 258 -20.66 17.84 -20.45
N GLU A 259 -21.31 18.36 -19.41
CA GLU A 259 -21.86 19.71 -19.38
C GLU A 259 -20.76 20.77 -19.59
N GLU A 260 -19.59 20.56 -18.97
CA GLU A 260 -18.42 21.42 -19.16
C GLU A 260 -17.94 21.44 -20.63
N LEU A 261 -17.80 20.28 -21.26
CA LEU A 261 -17.38 20.17 -22.67
C LEU A 261 -18.44 20.72 -23.63
N GLU A 262 -19.73 20.45 -23.39
CA GLU A 262 -20.83 21.02 -24.18
C GLU A 262 -20.89 22.55 -24.06
N SER A 263 -20.61 23.11 -22.87
CA SER A 263 -20.49 24.55 -22.68
C SER A 263 -19.34 25.13 -23.52
N GLN A 264 -18.18 24.47 -23.56
CA GLN A 264 -17.04 24.91 -24.38
C GLN A 264 -17.40 24.89 -25.88
N ILE A 265 -18.06 23.82 -26.34
CA ILE A 265 -18.53 23.70 -27.74
C ILE A 265 -19.50 24.84 -28.06
N ASN A 266 -20.45 25.15 -27.18
CA ASN A 266 -21.42 26.21 -27.39
C ASN A 266 -20.76 27.58 -27.47
N SER A 267 -19.81 27.89 -26.59
CA SER A 267 -19.07 29.17 -26.64
C SER A 267 -18.26 29.33 -27.94
N ILE A 268 -17.68 28.24 -28.48
CA ILE A 268 -17.01 28.29 -29.80
C ILE A 268 -18.03 28.50 -30.92
N LYS A 269 -19.19 27.82 -30.87
CA LYS A 269 -20.25 27.99 -31.87
C LYS A 269 -20.81 29.42 -31.89
N GLU A 270 -20.98 30.04 -30.73
CA GLU A 270 -21.39 31.45 -30.59
C GLU A 270 -20.34 32.38 -31.21
N LEU A 271 -19.05 32.14 -30.96
CA LEU A 271 -17.94 32.91 -31.57
C LEU A 271 -17.91 32.78 -33.10
N ILE A 272 -18.09 31.57 -33.64
CA ILE A 272 -18.18 31.36 -35.11
C ILE A 272 -19.37 32.15 -35.68
N SER A 273 -20.51 32.17 -34.98
CA SER A 273 -21.71 32.88 -35.43
C SER A 273 -21.49 34.40 -35.45
N SER A 274 -20.85 34.97 -34.42
CA SER A 274 -20.56 36.42 -34.39
C SER A 274 -19.60 36.84 -35.51
N MET A 275 -18.60 36.00 -35.84
CA MET A 275 -17.68 36.27 -36.95
C MET A 275 -18.35 36.24 -38.34
N GLN A 276 -19.46 35.50 -38.49
CA GLN A 276 -20.22 35.46 -39.73
C GLN A 276 -21.10 36.71 -39.92
N ASP A 277 -21.67 37.22 -38.83
CA ASP A 277 -22.50 38.43 -38.85
C ASP A 277 -21.68 39.69 -39.19
N ASP A 278 -20.44 39.79 -38.70
CA ASP A 278 -19.54 40.93 -38.98
C ASP A 278 -19.06 40.98 -40.44
N ASN A 279 -18.89 39.83 -41.11
CA ASN A 279 -18.52 39.78 -42.52
C ASN A 279 -19.67 40.20 -43.45
N LEU A 280 -20.93 39.98 -43.05
CA LEU A 280 -22.10 40.40 -43.84
C LEU A 280 -22.35 41.91 -43.82
N GLN A 281 -21.85 42.64 -42.80
CA GLN A 281 -21.98 44.10 -42.75
C GLN A 281 -20.91 44.84 -43.57
N ASN A 282 -19.71 44.26 -43.77
CA ASN A 282 -18.63 44.90 -44.51
C ASN A 282 -18.76 44.85 -46.05
N ASP A 283 -19.56 43.93 -46.61
CA ASP A 283 -19.81 43.86 -48.06
C ASP A 283 -20.95 44.77 -48.56
N SER A 284 -21.59 45.53 -47.66
CA SER A 284 -22.73 46.40 -48.02
C SER A 284 -22.35 47.84 -48.40
N SER A 285 -21.04 48.15 -48.57
CA SER A 285 -20.58 49.48 -48.96
C SER A 285 -19.56 49.50 -50.12
N SER A 286 -19.86 48.90 -51.27
CA SER A 286 -19.27 49.35 -52.55
C SER A 286 -20.00 48.82 -53.79
N ASN A 287 -20.39 49.75 -54.67
CA ASN A 287 -20.89 49.63 -56.05
C ASN A 287 -22.35 49.14 -56.21
N SER A 288 -23.34 49.91 -56.65
CA SER A 288 -23.49 50.94 -57.73
C SER A 288 -23.22 50.44 -59.15
N ASP A 289 -24.31 50.32 -59.91
CA ASP A 289 -24.49 50.33 -61.37
C ASP A 289 -23.91 49.21 -62.25
N SER A 290 -24.78 48.34 -62.78
CA SER A 290 -25.15 48.38 -64.22
C SER A 290 -26.14 47.27 -64.60
N ASP A 291 -27.14 47.68 -65.40
CA ASP A 291 -28.20 46.89 -66.01
C ASP A 291 -27.71 45.77 -66.95
N ASN A 292 -28.37 44.60 -66.97
CA ASN A 292 -29.15 44.16 -68.13
C ASN A 292 -29.97 42.85 -67.92
N SER A 293 -31.28 42.96 -68.14
CA SER A 293 -32.20 42.07 -68.86
C SER A 293 -31.83 40.59 -69.10
N SER A 294 -32.62 39.64 -68.56
CA SER A 294 -33.56 38.81 -69.35
C SER A 294 -34.40 37.82 -68.49
N THR A 295 -35.61 37.55 -68.98
CA THR A 295 -36.75 36.81 -68.38
C THR A 295 -36.53 35.33 -68.05
N PRO A 296 -37.26 34.74 -67.08
CA PRO A 296 -37.08 33.35 -66.66
C PRO A 296 -38.01 32.35 -67.39
N THR A 297 -37.50 31.15 -67.65
CA THR A 297 -38.28 29.90 -67.78
C THR A 297 -37.74 28.89 -66.77
N PRO A 298 -38.59 28.04 -66.15
CA PRO A 298 -38.16 27.16 -65.06
C PRO A 298 -37.59 25.85 -65.62
N PRO A 299 -36.65 25.23 -64.90
CA PRO A 299 -36.85 23.80 -64.67
C PRO A 299 -36.44 23.30 -63.28
N SER A 300 -37.35 22.50 -62.74
CA SER A 300 -37.12 21.14 -62.23
C SER A 300 -36.17 20.92 -61.04
N SER A 301 -36.79 20.43 -59.97
CA SER A 301 -36.22 19.80 -58.79
C SER A 301 -35.08 18.82 -59.07
N PRO A 302 -33.96 18.89 -58.33
CA PRO A 302 -32.99 17.80 -58.28
C PRO A 302 -33.42 16.74 -57.25
N SER A 303 -33.45 15.51 -57.72
CA SER A 303 -33.65 14.26 -56.98
C SER A 303 -32.58 14.05 -55.90
N LEU A 304 -32.98 13.37 -54.81
CA LEU A 304 -32.12 12.89 -53.73
C LEU A 304 -30.89 12.11 -54.24
N PRO A 305 -29.71 12.30 -53.63
CA PRO A 305 -28.55 11.45 -53.91
C PRO A 305 -28.76 10.03 -53.34
N PRO A 306 -28.30 8.97 -54.03
CA PRO A 306 -28.38 7.61 -53.52
C PRO A 306 -27.41 7.40 -52.35
N SER A 307 -27.83 6.57 -51.38
CA SER A 307 -27.04 6.16 -50.23
C SER A 307 -25.69 5.55 -50.64
N PRO A 308 -24.58 5.86 -49.92
CA PRO A 308 -23.28 5.30 -50.23
C PRO A 308 -23.21 3.81 -49.86
N SER A 309 -22.73 3.01 -50.81
CA SER A 309 -22.41 1.60 -50.63
C SER A 309 -21.28 1.41 -49.61
N LEU A 310 -21.41 0.39 -48.76
CA LEU A 310 -20.37 -0.02 -47.81
C LEU A 310 -19.05 -0.37 -48.54
N PRO A 311 -17.88 0.02 -47.97
CA PRO A 311 -16.59 -0.34 -48.55
C PRO A 311 -16.29 -1.85 -48.35
N PRO A 312 -15.58 -2.49 -49.30
CA PRO A 312 -15.20 -3.88 -49.18
C PRO A 312 -14.15 -4.09 -48.07
N SER A 313 -14.27 -5.22 -47.38
CA SER A 313 -13.37 -5.62 -46.31
C SER A 313 -11.91 -5.74 -46.79
N PRO A 314 -10.92 -5.34 -45.96
CA PRO A 314 -9.51 -5.42 -46.33
C PRO A 314 -9.02 -6.88 -46.39
N PRO A 315 -8.03 -7.17 -47.25
CA PRO A 315 -7.43 -8.50 -47.33
C PRO A 315 -6.59 -8.81 -46.07
N PRO A 316 -6.44 -10.11 -45.73
CA PRO A 316 -5.66 -10.53 -44.57
C PRO A 316 -4.17 -10.20 -44.71
N PRO A 317 -3.47 -9.90 -43.60
CA PRO A 317 -2.07 -9.48 -43.63
C PRO A 317 -1.10 -10.62 -44.01
N SER A 318 -0.08 -10.26 -44.78
CA SER A 318 1.04 -11.13 -45.14
C SER A 318 1.92 -11.46 -43.91
N PRO A 319 2.55 -12.64 -43.87
CA PRO A 319 3.44 -13.03 -42.77
C PRO A 319 4.73 -12.18 -42.73
N PRO A 320 5.32 -11.96 -41.54
CA PRO A 320 6.45 -11.07 -41.36
C PRO A 320 7.76 -11.66 -41.92
N SER A 321 8.55 -10.80 -42.58
CA SER A 321 9.91 -11.10 -43.03
C SER A 321 10.90 -11.17 -41.85
N PRO A 322 11.97 -11.96 -41.95
CA PRO A 322 12.98 -12.09 -40.89
C PRO A 322 13.83 -10.81 -40.76
N PRO A 323 14.36 -10.52 -39.56
CA PRO A 323 15.03 -9.26 -39.26
C PRO A 323 16.42 -9.17 -39.91
N SER A 324 16.69 -8.03 -40.54
CA SER A 324 18.00 -7.63 -41.06
C SER A 324 18.94 -7.23 -39.91
N LEU A 325 20.22 -7.58 -40.05
CA LEU A 325 21.30 -7.19 -39.12
C LEU A 325 21.48 -5.65 -39.05
N PRO A 326 21.87 -5.11 -37.88
CA PRO A 326 22.07 -3.67 -37.73
C PRO A 326 23.37 -3.20 -38.39
N PRO A 327 23.39 -2.01 -39.02
CA PRO A 327 24.60 -1.41 -39.55
C PRO A 327 25.49 -0.83 -38.44
N SER A 328 26.80 -0.95 -38.63
CA SER A 328 27.88 -0.46 -37.78
C SER A 328 27.93 1.08 -37.70
N SER A 329 28.12 1.59 -36.48
CA SER A 329 28.22 3.02 -36.14
C SER A 329 29.48 3.70 -36.70
N PRO A 330 29.41 4.96 -37.18
CA PRO A 330 30.58 5.76 -37.51
C PRO A 330 31.18 6.49 -36.27
N PRO A 331 32.46 6.91 -36.31
CA PRO A 331 33.17 7.49 -35.17
C PRO A 331 32.85 8.98 -34.97
N PRO A 332 33.10 9.55 -33.76
CA PRO A 332 32.68 10.90 -33.42
C PRO A 332 33.68 11.96 -33.91
N THR A 333 33.15 13.01 -34.52
CA THR A 333 33.85 14.27 -34.81
C THR A 333 33.51 15.33 -33.77
N THR A 334 34.55 15.94 -33.21
CA THR A 334 34.55 17.12 -32.35
C THR A 334 34.48 18.43 -33.12
N GLN A 335 33.75 19.44 -32.60
CA GLN A 335 34.03 20.90 -32.51
C GLN A 335 32.72 21.75 -32.52
N PRO A 336 32.73 23.06 -32.17
CA PRO A 336 32.92 23.64 -30.83
C PRO A 336 31.77 24.62 -30.44
N ASN A 337 31.80 25.08 -29.19
CA ASN A 337 30.89 26.07 -28.59
C ASN A 337 30.83 27.42 -29.34
N ASN A 338 29.63 27.99 -29.43
CA ASN A 338 29.39 29.42 -29.28
C ASN A 338 28.04 29.65 -28.57
N LEU A 339 28.10 30.47 -27.51
CA LEU A 339 27.01 30.83 -26.62
C LEU A 339 26.37 32.17 -27.05
N SER A 340 25.14 32.40 -26.59
CA SER A 340 24.40 33.68 -26.49
C SER A 340 23.32 33.95 -27.54
N THR A 341 22.11 33.41 -27.30
CA THR A 341 20.77 34.06 -27.46
C THR A 341 19.67 33.07 -27.03
N THR A 342 19.47 32.84 -25.73
CA THR A 342 18.47 31.84 -25.24
C THR A 342 17.23 32.45 -24.60
N ASP A 343 17.27 33.69 -24.12
CA ASP A 343 16.15 34.24 -23.35
C ASP A 343 14.99 34.73 -24.24
N GLU A 344 15.29 35.38 -25.37
CA GLU A 344 14.23 35.87 -26.29
C GLU A 344 13.59 34.76 -27.14
N ALA A 345 14.36 33.75 -27.53
CA ALA A 345 13.85 32.63 -28.34
C ALA A 345 12.90 31.72 -27.54
N SER A 346 13.16 31.54 -26.24
CA SER A 346 12.33 30.74 -25.34
C SER A 346 11.01 31.44 -25.01
N LEU A 347 11.03 32.78 -24.89
CA LEU A 347 9.83 33.59 -24.65
C LEU A 347 8.95 33.69 -25.90
N GLN A 348 9.55 33.88 -27.09
CA GLN A 348 8.82 33.90 -28.36
C GLN A 348 8.18 32.54 -28.69
N ALA A 349 8.80 31.43 -28.30
CA ALA A 349 8.23 30.09 -28.46
C ALA A 349 6.99 29.83 -27.58
N LEU A 350 6.82 30.62 -26.51
CA LEU A 350 5.68 30.60 -25.60
C LEU A 350 4.62 31.68 -25.92
N GLY A 351 4.79 32.41 -27.03
CA GLY A 351 3.84 33.46 -27.47
C GLY A 351 4.06 34.84 -26.84
N PHE A 352 5.04 35.00 -25.95
CA PHE A 352 5.38 36.28 -25.34
C PHE A 352 6.47 36.99 -26.15
N THR A 353 6.27 38.25 -26.50
CA THR A 353 7.22 38.93 -27.39
C THR A 353 8.50 39.33 -26.66
N ASN A 354 8.44 39.44 -25.33
CA ASN A 354 9.55 39.77 -24.47
C ASN A 354 9.24 39.39 -23.00
N LYS A 355 10.23 39.54 -22.10
CA LYS A 355 10.11 39.20 -20.68
C LYS A 355 9.10 40.06 -19.92
N ALA A 356 8.91 41.31 -20.33
CA ALA A 356 7.93 42.19 -19.69
C ALA A 356 6.48 41.73 -19.95
N ASP A 357 6.20 41.11 -21.11
CA ASP A 357 4.88 40.52 -21.40
C ASP A 357 4.59 39.32 -20.48
N PHE A 358 5.60 38.49 -20.22
CA PHE A 358 5.50 37.36 -19.29
C PHE A 358 5.35 37.81 -17.83
N ASP A 359 6.13 38.80 -17.42
CA ASP A 359 6.00 39.38 -16.08
C ASP A 359 4.64 40.08 -15.89
N GLN A 360 4.09 40.71 -16.93
CA GLN A 360 2.75 41.27 -16.94
C GLN A 360 1.66 40.18 -16.86
N PHE A 361 1.84 39.03 -17.51
CA PHE A 361 0.97 37.86 -17.38
C PHE A 361 0.97 37.30 -15.95
N VAL A 362 2.14 37.22 -15.31
CA VAL A 362 2.27 36.76 -13.90
C VAL A 362 1.59 37.74 -12.93
N GLU A 363 1.80 39.06 -13.09
CA GLU A 363 1.15 40.07 -12.22
C GLU A 363 -0.38 40.15 -12.45
N LYS A 364 -0.83 40.01 -13.70
CA LYS A 364 -2.27 39.98 -14.02
C LYS A 364 -2.94 38.72 -13.46
N SER A 365 -2.23 37.58 -13.47
CA SER A 365 -2.65 36.34 -12.82
C SER A 365 -2.85 36.53 -11.32
N LYS A 366 -1.89 37.15 -10.61
CA LYS A 366 -2.04 37.46 -9.17
C LYS A 366 -3.32 38.26 -8.86
N SER A 367 -3.69 39.22 -9.71
CA SER A 367 -4.93 40.00 -9.56
C SER A 367 -6.20 39.18 -9.85
N LEU A 368 -6.14 38.23 -10.80
CA LEU A 368 -7.27 37.38 -11.21
C LEU A 368 -7.70 36.37 -10.12
N TYR A 369 -6.74 35.95 -9.29
CA TYR A 369 -6.96 34.99 -8.20
C TYR A 369 -7.38 35.66 -6.88
N GLY A 370 -7.49 37.00 -6.83
CA GLY A 370 -7.89 37.71 -5.60
C GLY A 370 -6.87 37.58 -4.46
N VAL A 371 -5.59 37.41 -4.79
CA VAL A 371 -4.49 37.25 -3.81
C VAL A 371 -4.11 38.64 -3.28
N GLU A 372 -4.92 39.18 -2.36
CA GLU A 372 -4.55 40.37 -1.59
C GLU A 372 -3.93 40.00 -0.23
N ASP A 373 -4.16 38.78 0.28
CA ASP A 373 -3.62 38.30 1.56
C ASP A 373 -2.35 37.45 1.37
N GLU A 374 -1.34 37.70 2.22
CA GLU A 374 -0.02 37.04 2.15
C GLU A 374 -0.06 35.54 2.49
N ASP A 375 -1.16 35.03 3.06
CA ASP A 375 -1.31 33.66 3.55
C ASP A 375 -2.16 32.75 2.62
N ASP A 376 -2.40 33.15 1.36
CA ASP A 376 -3.20 32.33 0.41
C ASP A 376 -2.38 31.16 -0.16
N PRO A 377 -2.78 29.88 0.07
CA PRO A 377 -2.09 28.71 -0.48
C PRO A 377 -2.03 28.68 -2.02
N ALA A 378 -2.88 29.43 -2.73
CA ALA A 378 -2.77 29.58 -4.18
C ALA A 378 -1.51 30.34 -4.62
N LYS A 379 -1.02 31.26 -3.77
CA LYS A 379 0.24 32.02 -3.99
C LYS A 379 1.46 31.11 -3.87
N GLU A 380 1.47 30.25 -2.85
CA GLU A 380 2.53 29.26 -2.62
C GLU A 380 2.63 28.28 -3.81
N VAL A 381 1.49 27.83 -4.34
CA VAL A 381 1.45 26.97 -5.54
C VAL A 381 1.96 27.69 -6.79
N LEU A 382 1.68 28.99 -6.95
CA LEU A 382 2.15 29.80 -8.08
C LEU A 382 3.65 30.15 -7.99
N GLU A 383 4.19 30.38 -6.79
CA GLU A 383 5.63 30.59 -6.58
C GLU A 383 6.42 29.28 -6.78
N ILE A 384 5.92 28.15 -6.26
CA ILE A 384 6.47 26.81 -6.54
C ILE A 384 6.43 26.48 -8.04
N TYR A 385 5.44 26.99 -8.78
CA TYR A 385 5.32 26.82 -10.23
C TYR A 385 6.38 27.61 -11.00
N LYS A 386 6.59 28.88 -10.64
CA LYS A 386 7.63 29.73 -11.24
C LYS A 386 9.02 29.12 -11.05
N ASP A 387 9.30 28.66 -9.84
CA ASP A 387 10.59 28.09 -9.48
C ASP A 387 10.84 26.72 -10.13
N ASN A 388 9.82 25.85 -10.24
CA ASN A 388 9.97 24.55 -10.90
C ASN A 388 10.07 24.64 -12.43
N PHE A 389 9.47 25.67 -13.04
CA PHE A 389 9.50 25.86 -14.49
C PHE A 389 10.87 26.34 -14.96
N ASP A 390 11.41 27.37 -14.28
CA ASP A 390 12.75 27.89 -14.55
C ASP A 390 13.84 26.83 -14.28
N ASP A 391 13.67 26.01 -13.24
CA ASP A 391 14.60 24.93 -12.87
C ASP A 391 14.58 23.76 -13.87
N LYS A 392 13.42 23.38 -14.43
CA LYS A 392 13.31 22.26 -15.38
C LYS A 392 13.80 22.61 -16.79
N ILE A 393 13.62 23.84 -17.25
CA ILE A 393 14.18 24.31 -18.53
C ILE A 393 15.71 24.40 -18.45
N SER A 394 16.24 24.83 -17.29
CA SER A 394 17.68 24.90 -17.04
C SER A 394 18.35 23.52 -17.01
N LYS A 395 17.71 22.52 -16.38
CA LYS A 395 18.32 21.20 -16.13
C LYS A 395 18.30 20.22 -17.29
N ASP A 396 17.42 20.37 -18.28
CA ASP A 396 17.36 19.48 -19.44
C ASP A 396 16.85 20.20 -20.70
N PRO A 397 17.68 21.02 -21.36
CA PRO A 397 17.30 21.76 -22.56
C PRO A 397 17.02 20.86 -23.79
N SER A 398 17.21 19.54 -23.65
CA SER A 398 16.97 18.56 -24.73
C SER A 398 15.53 18.04 -24.77
N LYS A 399 14.76 18.22 -23.69
CA LYS A 399 13.35 17.85 -23.66
C LYS A 399 12.51 18.83 -24.46
N LYS A 400 11.59 18.29 -25.26
CA LYS A 400 10.67 19.12 -26.03
C LYS A 400 9.74 19.86 -25.07
N PRO A 401 9.45 21.15 -25.30
CA PRO A 401 8.55 21.94 -24.44
C PRO A 401 7.19 21.28 -24.18
N GLU A 402 6.66 20.55 -25.16
CA GLU A 402 5.42 19.78 -25.06
C GLU A 402 5.49 18.64 -24.04
N GLU A 403 6.65 17.99 -23.88
CA GLU A 403 6.84 16.92 -22.88
C GLU A 403 6.91 17.49 -21.46
N ILE A 404 7.52 18.68 -21.31
CA ILE A 404 7.54 19.42 -20.03
C ILE A 404 6.12 19.89 -19.68
N LYS A 405 5.37 20.39 -20.66
CA LYS A 405 3.96 20.79 -20.52
C LYS A 405 3.08 19.61 -20.09
N GLN A 406 3.20 18.45 -20.74
CA GLN A 406 2.42 17.24 -20.39
C GLN A 406 2.73 16.73 -18.98
N GLU A 407 3.99 16.78 -18.56
CA GLU A 407 4.38 16.37 -17.20
C GLU A 407 3.85 17.34 -16.14
N ILE A 408 3.82 18.64 -16.44
CA ILE A 408 3.21 19.67 -15.58
C ILE A 408 1.69 19.48 -15.49
N GLU A 409 1.00 19.26 -16.61
CA GLU A 409 -0.45 19.01 -16.64
C GLU A 409 -0.83 17.76 -15.82
N LYS A 410 0.00 16.71 -15.89
CA LYS A 410 -0.16 15.49 -15.09
C LYS A 410 0.02 15.75 -13.58
N GLN A 411 1.02 16.53 -13.19
CA GLN A 411 1.25 16.90 -11.77
C GLN A 411 0.15 17.81 -11.22
N LEU A 412 -0.41 18.67 -12.08
CA LEU A 412 -1.56 19.52 -11.76
C LEU A 412 -2.81 18.67 -11.49
N GLU A 413 -3.06 17.67 -12.33
CA GLU A 413 -4.18 16.73 -12.18
C GLU A 413 -4.05 15.87 -10.91
N GLU A 414 -2.84 15.43 -10.56
CA GLU A 414 -2.58 14.73 -9.30
C GLU A 414 -2.77 15.62 -8.06
N SER A 415 -2.43 16.90 -8.14
CA SER A 415 -2.64 17.88 -7.07
C SER A 415 -4.12 18.23 -6.90
N ARG A 416 -4.87 18.36 -8.02
CA ARG A 416 -6.33 18.53 -8.04
C ARG A 416 -7.06 17.38 -7.34
N ARG A 417 -6.60 16.13 -7.54
CA ARG A 417 -7.17 14.94 -6.88
C ARG A 417 -6.95 14.91 -5.36
N ARG A 418 -6.00 15.69 -4.83
CA ARG A 418 -5.67 15.73 -3.39
C ARG A 418 -6.49 16.78 -2.62
N LEU A 419 -7.09 17.75 -3.30
CA LEU A 419 -7.94 18.78 -2.69
C LEU A 419 -9.42 18.33 -2.77
N ALA A 420 -10.09 18.24 -1.61
CA ALA A 420 -11.44 17.69 -1.44
C ALA A 420 -12.55 18.47 -2.21
N PRO A 421 -13.78 17.92 -2.39
CA PRO A 421 -14.77 18.35 -3.39
C PRO A 421 -15.41 19.73 -3.21
N ARG A 422 -15.01 20.52 -2.21
CA ARG A 422 -15.82 21.64 -1.70
C ARG A 422 -15.65 22.97 -2.45
N ASN A 423 -14.76 23.05 -3.44
CA ASN A 423 -14.44 24.29 -4.17
C ASN A 423 -14.73 24.23 -5.69
N GLN A 424 -15.66 23.37 -6.14
CA GLN A 424 -16.01 23.27 -7.56
C GLN A 424 -16.54 24.59 -8.16
N SER A 425 -17.20 25.46 -7.38
CA SER A 425 -17.72 26.74 -7.90
C SER A 425 -16.64 27.78 -8.22
N SER A 426 -15.49 27.71 -7.54
CA SER A 426 -14.35 28.60 -7.78
C SER A 426 -13.60 28.19 -9.05
N VAL A 427 -13.56 26.89 -9.33
CA VAL A 427 -12.97 26.30 -10.54
C VAL A 427 -13.78 26.68 -11.78
N SER A 428 -15.12 26.68 -11.71
CA SER A 428 -15.99 27.10 -12.83
C SER A 428 -15.82 28.59 -13.21
N ARG A 429 -15.52 29.48 -12.24
CA ARG A 429 -15.22 30.90 -12.53
C ARG A 429 -13.87 31.10 -13.21
N LEU A 430 -12.86 30.33 -12.80
CA LEU A 430 -11.51 30.40 -13.40
C LEU A 430 -11.50 29.88 -14.84
N GLN A 431 -12.33 28.89 -15.15
CA GLN A 431 -12.50 28.39 -16.52
C GLN A 431 -13.12 29.42 -17.45
N SER A 432 -14.09 30.23 -17.00
CA SER A 432 -14.67 31.27 -17.86
C SER A 432 -13.69 32.40 -18.17
N THR A 433 -12.70 32.65 -17.29
CA THR A 433 -11.72 33.75 -17.48
C THR A 433 -10.55 33.32 -18.36
N LEU A 434 -10.02 32.10 -18.18
CA LEU A 434 -9.00 31.52 -19.06
C LEU A 434 -9.51 31.33 -20.49
N PHE A 435 -10.82 31.09 -20.65
CA PHE A 435 -11.47 30.92 -21.95
C PHE A 435 -11.61 32.25 -22.71
N GLN A 436 -11.82 33.37 -22.00
CA GLN A 436 -11.82 34.70 -22.64
C GLN A 436 -10.44 35.03 -23.22
N GLU A 437 -9.36 34.61 -22.57
CA GLU A 437 -7.98 34.85 -23.03
C GLU A 437 -7.61 34.01 -24.28
N VAL A 438 -8.14 32.79 -24.41
CA VAL A 438 -7.98 31.97 -25.65
C VAL A 438 -8.79 32.55 -26.82
N ILE A 439 -9.95 33.15 -26.55
CA ILE A 439 -10.73 33.87 -27.56
C ILE A 439 -9.96 35.13 -28.00
N ASP A 440 -9.37 35.87 -27.06
CA ASP A 440 -8.62 37.10 -27.34
C ASP A 440 -7.29 36.83 -28.07
N GLU A 441 -6.58 35.72 -27.79
CA GLU A 441 -5.40 35.30 -28.55
C GLU A 441 -5.74 34.84 -29.99
N SER A 442 -6.90 34.22 -30.21
CA SER A 442 -7.34 33.82 -31.56
C SER A 442 -7.64 35.00 -32.49
N GLN A 443 -7.89 36.20 -31.93
CA GLN A 443 -8.13 37.42 -32.71
C GLN A 443 -6.83 38.11 -33.17
N THR A 444 -5.66 37.74 -32.63
CA THR A 444 -4.38 38.44 -32.92
C THR A 444 -3.43 37.69 -33.86
N LYS A 445 -3.68 36.42 -34.17
CA LYS A 445 -2.98 35.69 -35.24
C LYS A 445 -3.85 35.68 -36.50
N THR A 446 -3.40 36.38 -37.54
CA THR A 446 -3.94 36.31 -38.91
C THR A 446 -3.65 34.93 -39.51
N SER A 447 -4.38 33.91 -39.04
CA SER A 447 -4.59 32.67 -39.78
C SER A 447 -5.49 32.99 -40.97
N GLU A 448 -5.14 32.54 -42.17
CA GLU A 448 -5.92 32.80 -43.39
C GLU A 448 -7.27 32.07 -43.40
N ASN A 449 -7.63 31.27 -42.36
CA ASN A 449 -8.95 30.64 -42.27
C ASN A 449 -9.38 30.25 -40.83
N PRO A 450 -9.72 31.22 -39.94
CA PRO A 450 -10.07 30.97 -38.53
C PRO A 450 -11.33 30.11 -38.34
N LYS A 451 -12.15 29.97 -39.38
CA LYS A 451 -13.33 29.09 -39.37
C LYS A 451 -12.92 27.61 -39.33
N SER A 452 -11.87 27.23 -40.06
CA SER A 452 -11.40 25.85 -40.14
C SER A 452 -10.82 25.34 -38.82
N GLU A 453 -10.09 26.19 -38.10
CA GLU A 453 -9.48 25.84 -36.81
C GLU A 453 -10.54 25.65 -35.70
N ASN A 454 -11.57 26.51 -35.68
CA ASN A 454 -12.65 26.39 -34.71
C ASN A 454 -13.56 25.18 -34.97
N GLU A 455 -13.78 24.81 -36.23
CA GLU A 455 -14.48 23.57 -36.61
C GLU A 455 -13.70 22.33 -36.18
N GLU A 456 -12.37 22.31 -36.37
CA GLU A 456 -11.49 21.22 -35.90
C GLU A 456 -11.52 21.10 -34.36
N LYS A 457 -11.50 22.23 -33.65
CA LYS A 457 -11.58 22.25 -32.18
C LYS A 457 -12.91 21.70 -31.65
N ILE A 458 -14.03 22.00 -32.33
CA ILE A 458 -15.34 21.41 -32.00
C ILE A 458 -15.29 19.89 -32.19
N GLU A 459 -14.75 19.41 -33.32
CA GLU A 459 -14.62 17.98 -33.58
C GLU A 459 -13.76 17.27 -32.51
N GLN A 460 -12.64 17.88 -32.11
CA GLN A 460 -11.79 17.35 -31.04
C GLN A 460 -12.54 17.27 -29.70
N LEU A 461 -13.34 18.28 -29.33
CA LEU A 461 -14.13 18.26 -28.10
C LEU A 461 -15.24 17.21 -28.15
N GLU A 462 -15.92 17.05 -29.29
CA GLU A 462 -16.92 16.00 -29.50
C GLU A 462 -16.30 14.59 -29.40
N GLN A 463 -15.10 14.39 -29.96
CA GLN A 463 -14.33 13.15 -29.80
C GLN A 463 -13.96 12.89 -28.33
N GLN A 464 -13.57 13.92 -27.57
CA GLN A 464 -13.30 13.79 -26.13
C GLN A 464 -14.55 13.36 -25.35
N ILE A 465 -15.74 13.92 -25.66
CA ILE A 465 -17.01 13.49 -25.04
C ILE A 465 -17.26 11.99 -25.30
N GLU A 466 -17.06 11.51 -26.53
CA GLU A 466 -17.29 10.09 -26.85
C GLU A 466 -16.24 9.17 -26.18
N GLN A 467 -14.96 9.57 -26.15
CA GLN A 467 -13.93 8.83 -25.40
C GLN A 467 -14.27 8.74 -23.91
N LYS A 468 -14.76 9.83 -23.29
CA LYS A 468 -15.20 9.86 -21.89
C LYS A 468 -16.41 8.97 -21.64
N LYS A 469 -17.31 8.88 -22.61
CA LYS A 469 -18.47 7.98 -22.56
C LYS A 469 -18.06 6.51 -22.63
N GLU A 470 -17.10 6.16 -23.49
CA GLU A 470 -16.50 4.81 -23.54
C GLU A 470 -15.73 4.47 -22.24
N GLU A 471 -14.99 5.44 -21.69
CA GLU A 471 -14.34 5.32 -20.39
C GLU A 471 -15.36 5.05 -19.28
N LEU A 472 -16.45 5.81 -19.21
CA LEU A 472 -17.55 5.57 -18.26
C LEU A 472 -18.13 4.16 -18.41
N GLN A 473 -18.41 3.71 -19.64
CA GLN A 473 -18.97 2.37 -19.89
C GLN A 473 -18.01 1.27 -19.41
N ARG A 474 -16.71 1.40 -19.68
CA ARG A 474 -15.68 0.48 -19.17
C ARG A 474 -15.61 0.50 -17.64
N ASN A 475 -15.64 1.68 -17.02
CA ASN A 475 -15.61 1.83 -15.57
C ASN A 475 -16.85 1.22 -14.91
N ILE A 476 -18.05 1.41 -15.49
CA ILE A 476 -19.29 0.78 -15.03
C ILE A 476 -19.22 -0.75 -15.17
N ALA A 477 -18.68 -1.26 -16.29
CA ALA A 477 -18.54 -2.69 -16.52
C ALA A 477 -17.58 -3.35 -15.52
N ASN A 478 -16.53 -2.64 -15.09
CA ASN A 478 -15.54 -3.12 -14.14
C ASN A 478 -15.86 -2.75 -12.68
N LEU A 479 -16.95 -2.02 -12.43
CA LEU A 479 -17.25 -1.45 -11.12
C LEU A 479 -17.47 -2.51 -10.05
N ASP A 480 -18.11 -3.62 -10.41
CA ASP A 480 -18.31 -4.75 -9.51
C ASP A 480 -16.97 -5.27 -8.98
N GLU A 481 -15.97 -5.45 -9.84
CA GLU A 481 -14.64 -5.92 -9.44
C GLU A 481 -13.92 -4.89 -8.54
N LEU A 482 -13.97 -3.61 -8.91
CA LEU A 482 -13.35 -2.52 -8.13
C LEU A 482 -13.96 -2.37 -6.74
N ILE A 483 -15.28 -2.44 -6.63
CA ILE A 483 -15.97 -2.34 -5.34
C ILE A 483 -15.72 -3.59 -4.51
N ASN A 484 -15.70 -4.77 -5.13
CA ASN A 484 -15.31 -6.00 -4.44
C ASN A 484 -13.88 -5.91 -3.89
N ALA A 485 -12.92 -5.46 -4.69
CA ALA A 485 -11.53 -5.27 -4.24
C ALA A 485 -11.43 -4.22 -3.11
N ARG A 486 -12.17 -3.10 -3.23
CA ARG A 486 -12.21 -2.04 -2.20
C ARG A 486 -12.82 -2.55 -0.89
N LEU A 487 -13.94 -3.26 -0.95
CA LEU A 487 -14.63 -3.78 0.22
C LEU A 487 -13.85 -4.93 0.86
N LEU A 488 -13.21 -5.78 0.07
CA LEU A 488 -12.26 -6.78 0.55
C LEU A 488 -11.11 -6.13 1.33
N LYS A 489 -10.48 -5.10 0.75
CA LYS A 489 -9.44 -4.31 1.42
C LYS A 489 -9.98 -3.63 2.69
N GLN A 490 -11.21 -3.13 2.68
CA GLN A 490 -11.84 -2.57 3.87
C GLN A 490 -12.11 -3.63 4.94
N ARG A 491 -12.61 -4.80 4.58
CA ARG A 491 -12.90 -5.90 5.51
C ARG A 491 -11.62 -6.41 6.19
N ILE A 492 -10.52 -6.49 5.44
CA ILE A 492 -9.19 -6.85 5.97
C ILE A 492 -8.67 -5.78 6.92
N ASN A 493 -8.79 -4.49 6.54
CA ASN A 493 -8.14 -3.40 7.27
C ASN A 493 -9.03 -2.72 8.34
N LYS A 494 -10.34 -2.98 8.36
CA LYS A 494 -11.30 -2.36 9.26
C LYS A 494 -12.19 -3.44 9.86
N SER A 495 -12.07 -3.65 11.17
CA SER A 495 -12.91 -4.58 11.94
C SER A 495 -14.40 -4.21 11.97
N SER A 496 -14.80 -3.06 11.42
CA SER A 496 -16.15 -2.52 11.59
C SER A 496 -17.21 -3.23 10.77
N PHE A 497 -16.90 -3.97 9.70
CA PHE A 497 -17.91 -4.47 8.77
C PHE A 497 -18.98 -5.35 9.44
N PHE A 498 -18.56 -6.36 10.21
CA PHE A 498 -19.51 -7.20 10.95
C PHE A 498 -20.30 -6.39 11.97
N THR A 499 -19.70 -5.38 12.57
CA THR A 499 -20.38 -4.53 13.56
C THR A 499 -21.32 -3.53 12.94
N ASP A 500 -21.01 -3.01 11.76
CA ASP A 500 -21.84 -2.16 10.93
C ASP A 500 -23.07 -2.93 10.42
N ILE A 501 -22.94 -4.24 10.21
CA ILE A 501 -24.07 -5.10 9.82
C ILE A 501 -24.88 -5.58 11.03
N THR A 502 -24.21 -6.03 12.09
CA THR A 502 -24.85 -6.51 13.35
C THR A 502 -25.31 -5.38 14.26
N SER A 503 -25.43 -4.22 13.66
CA SER A 503 -25.71 -2.96 14.29
C SER A 503 -27.21 -2.79 14.47
N ASP A 504 -27.97 -3.21 13.47
CA ASP A 504 -29.44 -3.29 13.47
C ASP A 504 -29.89 -4.74 13.73
N ILE A 505 -29.29 -5.38 14.73
CA ILE A 505 -29.56 -6.79 15.02
C ILE A 505 -30.93 -7.02 15.68
N ALA A 506 -31.62 -5.94 16.07
CA ALA A 506 -33.00 -5.99 16.55
C ALA A 506 -33.93 -6.64 15.51
N ASP A 507 -33.76 -6.32 14.23
CA ASP A 507 -34.51 -6.94 13.12
C ASP A 507 -34.36 -8.48 13.10
N PHE A 508 -33.17 -9.00 13.42
CA PHE A 508 -32.97 -10.44 13.56
C PHE A 508 -33.69 -11.01 14.79
N GLN A 509 -33.71 -10.30 15.91
CA GLN A 509 -34.40 -10.75 17.13
C GLN A 509 -35.93 -10.72 17.01
N ASP A 510 -36.46 -9.83 16.17
CA ASP A 510 -37.90 -9.74 15.88
C ASP A 510 -38.35 -10.85 14.93
N LYS A 511 -37.51 -11.19 13.94
CA LYS A 511 -37.79 -12.26 12.97
C LYS A 511 -37.41 -13.66 13.46
N SER A 512 -36.50 -13.77 14.43
CA SER A 512 -36.05 -15.06 14.96
C SER A 512 -36.71 -15.41 16.28
N LYS A 513 -36.75 -16.72 16.58
CA LYS A 513 -37.20 -17.23 17.89
C LYS A 513 -36.17 -17.01 19.01
N PHE A 514 -34.98 -16.49 18.69
CA PHE A 514 -33.87 -16.42 19.62
C PHE A 514 -33.80 -15.05 20.27
N LYS A 515 -33.81 -15.02 21.60
CA LYS A 515 -33.56 -13.82 22.40
C LYS A 515 -32.15 -13.85 22.94
N PHE A 516 -31.41 -12.77 22.73
CA PHE A 516 -30.02 -12.67 23.14
C PHE A 516 -29.64 -11.23 23.45
N SER A 517 -28.50 -11.08 24.11
CA SER A 517 -27.84 -9.81 24.34
C SER A 517 -26.52 -9.76 23.59
N LYS A 518 -26.16 -8.58 23.08
CA LYS A 518 -24.87 -8.34 22.44
C LYS A 518 -23.91 -7.76 23.47
N PHE A 519 -22.73 -8.35 23.56
CA PHE A 519 -21.62 -7.84 24.36
C PHE A 519 -20.42 -7.60 23.45
N SER A 520 -19.57 -6.64 23.80
CA SER A 520 -18.37 -6.32 23.04
C SER A 520 -17.16 -6.35 23.96
N ILE A 521 -15.99 -6.72 23.44
CA ILE A 521 -14.74 -6.67 24.21
C ILE A 521 -14.51 -5.23 24.71
N THR A 522 -14.24 -5.09 26.01
CA THR A 522 -13.99 -3.78 26.65
C THR A 522 -12.67 -3.69 27.39
N ASP A 523 -12.15 -4.80 27.93
CA ASP A 523 -10.88 -4.81 28.66
C ASP A 523 -10.23 -6.20 28.61
N ILE A 524 -8.94 -6.24 28.95
CA ILE A 524 -8.15 -7.47 29.10
C ILE A 524 -7.28 -7.39 30.35
N GLU A 525 -7.63 -8.21 31.34
CA GLU A 525 -6.93 -8.30 32.62
C GLU A 525 -5.84 -9.38 32.58
N ILE A 526 -4.81 -9.16 31.76
CA ILE A 526 -3.65 -10.04 31.82
C ILE A 526 -2.85 -9.65 33.07
N GLU A 527 -2.74 -10.56 34.03
CA GLU A 527 -1.93 -10.34 35.23
C GLU A 527 -0.47 -10.11 34.81
N ASP A 528 0.19 -9.10 35.39
CA ASP A 528 1.61 -8.80 35.15
C ASP A 528 2.53 -9.85 35.80
N ASN A 529 2.03 -11.07 36.00
CA ASN A 529 2.70 -12.14 36.73
C ASN A 529 4.12 -12.29 36.22
N LYS A 530 5.04 -12.32 37.19
CA LYS A 530 6.51 -12.37 37.10
C LYS A 530 7.04 -13.45 36.15
N LEU A 531 6.77 -13.33 34.85
CA LEU A 531 7.21 -14.24 33.79
C LEU A 531 8.66 -13.99 33.35
N LYS A 532 9.39 -13.12 34.07
CA LYS A 532 10.78 -12.78 33.73
C LYS A 532 11.86 -13.64 34.39
N THR A 533 11.57 -14.67 35.19
CA THR A 533 12.67 -15.44 35.83
C THR A 533 12.64 -16.97 35.80
N ASP A 534 11.51 -17.65 35.59
CA ASP A 534 11.49 -19.12 35.85
C ASP A 534 11.18 -19.99 34.61
N ILE A 535 11.01 -19.40 33.42
CA ILE A 535 11.08 -20.17 32.18
C ILE A 535 12.53 -20.15 31.71
N GLU A 536 13.40 -20.90 32.39
CA GLU A 536 14.52 -21.48 31.66
C GLU A 536 13.89 -22.25 30.49
N PRO A 537 14.35 -22.03 29.23
CA PRO A 537 13.91 -22.87 28.14
C PRO A 537 14.25 -24.30 28.54
N LYS A 538 13.24 -25.07 28.95
CA LYS A 538 13.39 -26.51 29.11
C LYS A 538 13.73 -27.00 27.72
N VAL A 539 15.02 -27.14 27.46
CA VAL A 539 15.55 -27.84 26.32
C VAL A 539 14.76 -29.14 26.27
N PHE A 540 13.93 -29.28 25.24
CA PHE A 540 13.24 -30.53 24.96
C PHE A 540 14.33 -31.58 24.81
N LYS A 541 14.65 -32.29 25.91
CA LYS A 541 15.39 -33.53 25.82
C LYS A 541 14.44 -34.47 25.11
N ASN A 542 14.59 -34.56 23.80
CA ASN A 542 13.93 -35.57 22.98
C ASN A 542 14.06 -36.88 23.73
N LYS A 543 12.93 -37.38 24.24
CA LYS A 543 12.86 -38.67 24.89
C LYS A 543 13.23 -39.65 23.78
N GLU A 544 14.47 -40.17 23.82
CA GLU A 544 14.96 -41.10 22.81
C GLU A 544 13.89 -42.18 22.62
N LEU A 545 13.37 -42.27 21.40
CA LEU A 545 12.32 -43.20 21.03
C LEU A 545 12.92 -44.62 20.97
N ASN A 546 13.30 -45.17 22.12
CA ASN A 546 13.89 -46.50 22.24
C ASN A 546 12.80 -47.58 22.24
N SER A 547 11.93 -47.59 21.21
CA SER A 547 11.05 -48.74 21.00
C SER A 547 11.81 -49.87 20.27
N PRO A 548 11.52 -51.14 20.57
CA PRO A 548 12.08 -52.27 19.83
C PRO A 548 11.81 -52.20 18.32
N GLU A 549 10.65 -51.65 17.89
CA GLU A 549 10.37 -51.41 16.48
C GLU A 549 11.29 -50.33 15.89
N TYR A 550 11.50 -49.19 16.56
CA TYR A 550 12.35 -48.11 16.05
C TYR A 550 13.78 -48.60 15.76
N ASN A 551 14.36 -49.39 16.67
CA ASN A 551 15.69 -49.96 16.48
C ASN A 551 15.78 -50.93 15.29
N LYS A 552 14.69 -51.63 14.95
CA LYS A 552 14.62 -52.52 13.78
C LYS A 552 14.68 -51.73 12.46
N PHE A 553 14.10 -50.52 12.43
CA PHE A 553 14.01 -49.68 11.24
C PHE A 553 15.11 -48.61 11.14
N LYS A 554 15.80 -48.27 12.24
CA LYS A 554 16.88 -47.26 12.30
C LYS A 554 17.97 -47.47 11.25
N LYS A 555 18.30 -48.72 10.90
CA LYS A 555 19.29 -49.06 9.86
C LYS A 555 18.85 -48.75 8.43
N PHE A 556 17.57 -48.49 8.20
CA PHE A 556 16.99 -48.14 6.90
C PHE A 556 16.64 -46.66 6.80
N ILE A 557 16.80 -45.90 7.88
CA ILE A 557 16.65 -44.44 7.90
C ILE A 557 18.03 -43.89 7.53
N ASP A 558 18.11 -43.21 6.40
CA ASP A 558 19.31 -42.46 6.02
C ASP A 558 19.52 -41.34 7.06
N PRO A 559 20.63 -41.35 7.82
CA PRO A 559 20.91 -40.31 8.82
C PRO A 559 20.97 -38.92 8.20
N ASP A 560 21.31 -38.82 6.91
CA ASP A 560 21.43 -37.55 6.18
C ASP A 560 20.05 -37.03 5.72
N LEU A 561 19.02 -37.89 5.72
CA LEU A 561 17.61 -37.53 5.51
C LEU A 561 16.83 -37.39 6.82
N ASN A 562 17.47 -37.58 7.99
CA ASN A 562 16.85 -37.16 9.23
C ASN A 562 16.70 -35.65 9.18
N VAL A 563 15.46 -35.20 9.01
CA VAL A 563 15.06 -33.85 9.40
C VAL A 563 15.23 -33.80 10.91
N THR A 564 16.43 -33.50 11.39
CA THR A 564 16.63 -33.12 12.77
C THR A 564 15.83 -31.84 12.93
N ASN A 565 14.62 -31.95 13.47
CA ASN A 565 13.90 -30.83 14.06
C ASN A 565 14.70 -30.36 15.28
N SER A 566 15.95 -29.91 15.09
CA SER A 566 16.47 -28.89 15.99
C SER A 566 15.47 -27.77 15.86
N LEU A 567 14.66 -27.57 16.90
CA LEU A 567 13.64 -26.55 16.94
C LEU A 567 14.36 -25.23 16.66
N GLU A 568 14.28 -24.76 15.42
CA GLU A 568 14.81 -23.48 14.99
C GLU A 568 14.27 -22.44 15.97
N THR A 569 15.18 -21.74 16.63
CA THR A 569 14.80 -20.69 17.57
C THR A 569 14.09 -19.56 16.80
N PRO A 570 13.22 -18.76 17.46
CA PRO A 570 12.57 -17.63 16.80
C PRO A 570 13.55 -16.66 16.11
N ASP A 571 14.76 -16.50 16.65
CA ASP A 571 15.79 -15.63 16.07
C ASP A 571 16.49 -16.25 14.85
N GLU A 572 16.74 -17.57 14.86
CA GLU A 572 17.25 -18.29 13.68
C GLU A 572 16.23 -18.25 12.53
N ARG A 573 14.94 -18.44 12.85
CA ARG A 573 13.86 -18.32 11.88
C ARG A 573 13.79 -16.93 11.27
N ARG A 574 13.78 -15.90 12.10
CA ARG A 574 13.77 -14.50 11.64
C ARG A 574 14.97 -14.24 10.72
N THR A 575 16.13 -14.77 11.05
CA THR A 575 17.34 -14.67 10.23
C THR A 575 17.17 -15.33 8.87
N ARG A 576 16.63 -16.55 8.85
CA ARG A 576 16.31 -17.28 7.62
C ARG A 576 15.30 -16.54 6.76
N GLU A 577 14.25 -15.96 7.35
CA GLU A 577 13.25 -15.13 6.65
C GLU A 577 13.90 -13.88 6.04
N ILE A 578 14.74 -13.17 6.79
CA ILE A 578 15.48 -12.02 6.28
C ILE A 578 16.35 -12.39 5.08
N ILE A 579 17.11 -13.49 5.18
CA ILE A 579 17.95 -13.98 4.09
C ILE A 579 17.08 -14.40 2.88
N ASN A 580 15.98 -15.10 3.12
CA ASN A 580 15.06 -15.51 2.07
C ASN A 580 14.42 -14.32 1.35
N ASN A 581 14.04 -13.27 2.08
CA ASN A 581 13.51 -12.04 1.48
C ASN A 581 14.54 -11.42 0.52
N ILE A 582 15.83 -11.38 0.88
CA ILE A 582 16.90 -10.88 0.00
C ILE A 582 17.03 -11.79 -1.24
N LEU A 583 17.05 -13.11 -1.05
CA LEU A 583 17.15 -14.08 -2.14
C LEU A 583 15.95 -14.02 -3.10
N GLU A 584 14.74 -13.86 -2.58
CA GLU A 584 13.53 -13.73 -3.39
C GLU A 584 13.52 -12.43 -4.17
N LEU A 585 13.97 -11.33 -3.56
CA LEU A 585 14.10 -10.06 -4.27
C LEU A 585 15.11 -10.15 -5.42
N ALA A 586 16.26 -10.76 -5.18
CA ALA A 586 17.36 -10.82 -6.14
C ALA A 586 17.16 -11.87 -7.24
N TRP A 587 16.50 -13.00 -6.98
CA TRP A 587 16.29 -14.01 -8.02
C TRP A 587 14.89 -13.98 -8.62
N ARG A 588 13.90 -13.32 -8.00
CA ARG A 588 12.51 -13.26 -8.47
C ARG A 588 12.01 -14.65 -8.89
N ASP A 589 11.78 -14.86 -10.19
CA ASP A 589 11.31 -16.14 -10.75
C ASP A 589 12.43 -17.13 -11.12
N ASN A 590 13.71 -16.72 -11.06
CA ASN A 590 14.88 -17.54 -11.38
C ASN A 590 15.28 -18.47 -10.22
N ASN A 591 14.40 -19.42 -9.91
CA ASN A 591 14.62 -20.41 -8.85
C ASN A 591 15.87 -21.29 -9.08
N ALA A 592 16.20 -21.58 -10.34
CA ALA A 592 17.40 -22.38 -10.68
C ALA A 592 18.69 -21.63 -10.31
N GLY A 593 18.78 -20.33 -10.65
CA GLY A 593 19.90 -19.48 -10.26
C GLY A 593 20.04 -19.37 -8.74
N LYS A 594 18.92 -19.20 -8.02
CA LYS A 594 18.89 -19.17 -6.55
C LYS A 594 19.44 -20.46 -5.93
N ILE A 595 19.02 -21.62 -6.44
CA ILE A 595 19.50 -22.92 -5.95
C ILE A 595 20.99 -23.11 -6.24
N ASN A 596 21.45 -22.77 -7.45
CA ASN A 596 22.86 -22.87 -7.81
C ASN A 596 23.74 -21.98 -6.93
N PHE A 597 23.32 -20.74 -6.70
CA PHE A 597 23.98 -19.83 -5.77
C PHE A 597 24.07 -20.43 -4.35
N LEU A 598 22.95 -20.90 -3.80
CA LEU A 598 22.94 -21.48 -2.45
C LEU A 598 23.79 -22.75 -2.34
N ASN A 599 23.85 -23.58 -3.39
CA ASN A 599 24.68 -24.76 -3.41
C ASN A 599 26.17 -24.40 -3.44
N ASP A 600 26.55 -23.39 -4.22
CA ASP A 600 27.91 -22.85 -4.22
C ASP A 600 28.29 -22.25 -2.85
N GLN A 601 27.39 -21.48 -2.23
CA GLN A 601 27.64 -20.90 -0.90
C GLN A 601 27.72 -21.95 0.23
N LYS A 602 27.21 -23.16 0.00
CA LYS A 602 27.32 -24.30 0.94
C LYS A 602 28.50 -25.22 0.61
N ASN A 603 29.17 -25.02 -0.52
CA ASN A 603 30.29 -25.85 -0.93
C ASN A 603 31.49 -25.60 0.01
N PRO A 604 32.05 -26.64 0.65
CA PRO A 604 33.19 -26.49 1.55
C PRO A 604 34.43 -25.86 0.91
N GLU A 605 34.69 -26.11 -0.37
CA GLU A 605 35.82 -25.51 -1.10
C GLU A 605 35.59 -24.01 -1.34
N THR A 606 34.38 -23.62 -1.73
CA THR A 606 34.00 -22.20 -1.91
C THR A 606 34.13 -21.47 -0.58
N ILE A 607 33.59 -22.05 0.49
CA ILE A 607 33.73 -21.51 1.85
C ILE A 607 35.20 -21.34 2.24
N SER A 608 36.04 -22.36 2.03
CA SER A 608 37.46 -22.31 2.40
C SER A 608 38.21 -21.21 1.63
N LYS A 609 37.90 -21.01 0.34
CA LYS A 609 38.47 -19.93 -0.48
C LYS A 609 38.06 -18.55 0.04
N LEU A 610 36.79 -18.38 0.42
CA LEU A 610 36.31 -17.12 0.99
C LEU A 610 36.97 -16.83 2.35
N GLU A 611 37.16 -17.85 3.19
CA GLU A 611 37.87 -17.74 4.46
C GLU A 611 39.35 -17.37 4.27
N GLU A 612 40.04 -17.98 3.31
CA GLU A 612 41.43 -17.64 2.97
C GLU A 612 41.56 -16.18 2.49
N GLN A 613 40.69 -15.76 1.56
CA GLN A 613 40.64 -14.38 1.07
C GLN A 613 40.37 -13.38 2.20
N TRP A 614 39.39 -13.68 3.05
CA TRP A 614 39.04 -12.85 4.20
C TRP A 614 40.19 -12.74 5.20
N ASN A 615 40.87 -13.86 5.52
CA ASN A 615 42.00 -13.86 6.43
C ASN A 615 43.15 -12.99 5.92
N LYS A 616 43.45 -13.05 4.61
CA LYS A 616 44.46 -12.19 3.99
C LYS A 616 44.09 -10.70 4.09
N ILE A 617 42.84 -10.35 3.82
CA ILE A 617 42.34 -8.97 3.98
C ILE A 617 42.48 -8.52 5.44
N ASN A 618 42.05 -9.36 6.38
CA ASN A 618 42.08 -9.06 7.82
C ASN A 618 43.51 -8.89 8.36
N GLU A 619 44.46 -9.71 7.91
CA GLU A 619 45.88 -9.55 8.22
C GLU A 619 46.44 -8.22 7.70
N ASN A 620 46.10 -7.85 6.46
CA ASN A 620 46.56 -6.60 5.86
C ASN A 620 45.96 -5.39 6.59
N LEU A 621 44.67 -5.45 6.96
CA LEU A 621 44.03 -4.43 7.80
C LEU A 621 44.73 -4.32 9.16
N GLY A 622 45.29 -5.39 9.72
CA GLY A 622 46.06 -5.34 10.99
C GLY A 622 47.42 -4.66 10.86
N LYS A 623 48.03 -4.71 9.68
CA LYS A 623 49.40 -4.22 9.43
C LYS A 623 49.42 -2.79 8.88
N LYS A 624 48.35 -2.35 8.22
CA LYS A 624 48.26 -1.07 7.52
C LYS A 624 47.14 -0.20 8.10
N PRO A 625 47.28 1.14 8.05
CA PRO A 625 46.18 2.01 8.42
C PRO A 625 44.98 1.81 7.49
N ILE A 626 43.77 1.96 8.02
CA ILE A 626 42.49 1.84 7.28
C ILE A 626 42.39 2.87 6.13
N THR A 627 43.23 3.89 6.12
CA THR A 627 43.32 4.92 5.09
C THR A 627 44.09 4.49 3.82
N ASP A 628 44.71 3.30 3.78
CA ASP A 628 45.31 2.75 2.55
C ASP A 628 44.21 2.42 1.53
N SER A 629 44.14 3.19 0.44
CA SER A 629 43.08 3.07 -0.56
C SER A 629 43.07 1.70 -1.24
N THR A 630 44.23 1.11 -1.52
CA THR A 630 44.30 -0.19 -2.21
C THR A 630 43.76 -1.32 -1.35
N LEU A 631 44.04 -1.27 -0.05
CA LEU A 631 43.52 -2.23 0.91
C LEU A 631 42.02 -2.03 1.14
N LEU A 632 41.57 -0.78 1.21
CA LEU A 632 40.15 -0.47 1.34
C LEU A 632 39.36 -0.93 0.11
N ASP A 633 39.93 -0.81 -1.09
CA ASP A 633 39.33 -1.33 -2.31
C ASP A 633 39.26 -2.87 -2.33
N GLU A 634 40.31 -3.57 -1.88
CA GLU A 634 40.29 -5.03 -1.72
C GLU A 634 39.20 -5.47 -0.74
N TYR A 635 39.12 -4.82 0.42
CA TYR A 635 38.07 -5.03 1.43
C TYR A 635 36.66 -4.75 0.86
N ASN A 636 36.47 -3.59 0.23
CA ASN A 636 35.19 -3.17 -0.33
C ASN A 636 34.72 -4.17 -1.39
N ASN A 637 35.62 -4.60 -2.28
CA ASN A 637 35.31 -5.57 -3.33
C ASN A 637 34.94 -6.93 -2.74
N PHE A 638 35.65 -7.41 -1.71
CA PHE A 638 35.31 -8.67 -1.07
C PHE A 638 33.94 -8.60 -0.38
N VAL A 639 33.73 -7.60 0.49
CA VAL A 639 32.49 -7.50 1.27
C VAL A 639 31.29 -7.27 0.36
N SER A 640 31.41 -6.38 -0.64
CA SER A 640 30.31 -6.04 -1.55
C SER A 640 29.78 -7.23 -2.33
N ASN A 641 30.66 -8.17 -2.70
CA ASN A 641 30.29 -9.33 -3.53
C ASN A 641 29.96 -10.59 -2.71
N ASN A 642 30.38 -10.67 -1.44
CA ASN A 642 30.23 -11.88 -0.62
C ASN A 642 29.22 -11.70 0.52
N TRP A 643 28.11 -11.01 0.24
CA TRP A 643 27.09 -10.65 1.23
C TRP A 643 26.55 -11.85 2.04
N TYR A 644 26.33 -13.00 1.38
CA TYR A 644 25.75 -14.19 2.02
C TYR A 644 26.72 -14.79 3.04
N PHE A 645 27.99 -14.90 2.66
CA PHE A 645 29.08 -15.30 3.56
C PHE A 645 29.17 -14.39 4.79
N ILE A 646 29.07 -13.07 4.58
CA ILE A 646 29.13 -12.08 5.67
C ILE A 646 27.92 -12.18 6.61
N LEU A 647 26.69 -12.21 6.09
CA LEU A 647 25.48 -12.21 6.93
C LEU A 647 25.34 -13.51 7.73
N THR A 648 25.65 -14.67 7.13
CA THR A 648 25.53 -15.97 7.80
C THR A 648 26.57 -16.19 8.90
N ARG A 649 27.67 -15.43 8.86
CA ARG A 649 28.75 -15.43 9.85
C ARG A 649 28.86 -14.10 10.59
N ILE A 650 27.81 -13.29 10.64
CA ILE A 650 27.93 -11.92 11.15
C ILE A 650 28.47 -11.86 12.60
N GLY A 651 28.18 -12.90 13.38
CA GLY A 651 28.67 -13.12 14.73
C GLY A 651 30.11 -13.61 14.84
N ASP A 652 30.85 -13.81 13.74
CA ASP A 652 32.29 -14.09 13.76
C ASP A 652 33.13 -12.82 13.57
N PHE A 653 32.46 -11.70 13.30
CA PHE A 653 33.10 -10.40 13.11
C PHE A 653 32.93 -9.47 14.33
N LYS A 654 33.86 -8.54 14.45
CA LYS A 654 33.76 -7.32 15.26
C LYS A 654 33.67 -6.11 14.33
N LEU A 655 32.99 -5.07 14.77
CA LEU A 655 32.97 -3.77 14.12
C LEU A 655 34.13 -2.95 14.65
N GLN A 656 35.03 -2.58 13.76
CA GLN A 656 36.10 -1.64 14.08
C GLN A 656 35.69 -0.24 13.61
N PHE A 657 35.82 0.73 14.51
CA PHE A 657 35.54 2.12 14.21
C PHE A 657 36.41 2.63 13.06
N LYS A 658 35.78 3.37 12.14
CA LYS A 658 36.49 4.07 11.06
C LYS A 658 36.39 5.58 11.26
N ASN A 659 35.17 6.07 11.41
CA ASN A 659 34.89 7.49 11.62
C ASN A 659 33.48 7.70 12.18
N TRP A 660 33.24 8.86 12.78
CA TRP A 660 31.88 9.34 13.05
C TRP A 660 31.18 9.64 11.73
N PHE A 661 29.89 9.30 11.64
CA PHE A 661 29.10 9.58 10.46
C PHE A 661 28.62 11.04 10.46
N LEU A 662 28.85 11.72 9.34
CA LEU A 662 28.33 13.04 9.03
C LEU A 662 27.81 13.00 7.60
N PHE A 663 26.74 13.72 7.31
CA PHE A 663 26.37 13.99 5.93
C PHE A 663 27.43 14.89 5.26
N PRO A 664 27.73 14.66 3.98
CA PRO A 664 28.61 15.55 3.23
C PRO A 664 27.91 16.88 2.94
N ASP A 665 28.65 17.99 2.98
CA ASP A 665 28.11 19.30 2.57
C ASP A 665 27.62 19.23 1.11
N GLN A 666 26.35 19.60 0.89
CA GLN A 666 25.74 19.66 -0.44
C GLN A 666 26.03 21.00 -1.07
N LYS A 667 26.44 20.98 -2.35
CA LYS A 667 26.78 22.18 -3.10
C LYS A 667 25.94 22.28 -4.36
N ASN A 668 25.56 23.50 -4.74
CA ASN A 668 24.97 23.77 -6.05
C ASN A 668 26.05 23.72 -7.16
N GLU A 669 25.64 23.95 -8.41
CA GLU A 669 26.54 23.94 -9.57
C GLU A 669 27.64 25.01 -9.50
N ASN A 670 27.40 26.11 -8.77
CA ASN A 670 28.38 27.17 -8.52
C ASN A 670 29.37 26.81 -7.39
N GLY A 671 29.20 25.66 -6.74
CA GLY A 671 30.01 25.22 -5.61
C GLY A 671 29.62 25.85 -4.27
N GLU A 672 28.52 26.58 -4.20
CA GLU A 672 28.00 27.18 -2.96
C GLU A 672 27.28 26.11 -2.12
N ILE A 673 27.47 26.15 -0.81
CA ILE A 673 26.86 25.18 0.10
C ILE A 673 25.37 25.50 0.23
N ILE A 674 24.51 24.56 -0.14
CA ILE A 674 23.05 24.66 -0.04
C ILE A 674 22.48 23.89 1.15
N ALA A 675 23.19 22.86 1.61
CA ALA A 675 22.86 22.16 2.84
C ALA A 675 24.12 21.62 3.54
N ALA A 676 24.21 21.82 4.85
CA ALA A 676 25.32 21.37 5.66
C ALA A 676 24.92 21.19 7.13
N HIS A 677 25.72 20.42 7.86
CA HIS A 677 25.61 20.35 9.31
C HIS A 677 25.94 21.69 9.96
N SER A 678 25.28 21.99 11.08
CA SER A 678 25.54 23.20 11.85
C SER A 678 27.00 23.25 12.34
N PRO A 679 27.63 24.44 12.44
CA PRO A 679 28.96 24.57 13.02
C PRO A 679 29.06 23.98 14.42
N GLU A 680 28.02 24.16 15.23
CA GLU A 680 27.90 23.62 16.59
C GLU A 680 27.98 22.09 16.57
N PHE A 681 27.22 21.45 15.68
CA PHE A 681 27.24 19.99 15.55
C PHE A 681 28.57 19.48 15.02
N LYS A 682 29.15 20.13 14.00
CA LYS A 682 30.50 19.78 13.49
C LYS A 682 31.56 19.86 14.60
N ASN A 683 31.51 20.89 15.44
CA ASN A 683 32.40 21.05 16.59
C ASN A 683 32.13 19.99 17.67
N GLN A 684 30.87 19.66 17.93
CA GLN A 684 30.50 18.58 18.85
C GLN A 684 31.09 17.25 18.38
N VAL A 685 30.95 16.90 17.11
CA VAL A 685 31.51 15.67 16.54
C VAL A 685 33.04 15.68 16.59
N ALA A 686 33.67 16.80 16.23
CA ALA A 686 35.12 16.96 16.30
C ALA A 686 35.67 16.83 17.75
N SER A 687 34.87 17.18 18.76
CA SER A 687 35.24 17.06 20.18
C SER A 687 35.09 15.64 20.76
N LEU A 688 34.54 14.69 19.99
CA LEU A 688 34.46 13.29 20.39
C LEU A 688 35.84 12.63 20.20
N ASP A 689 36.80 13.00 21.05
CA ASP A 689 38.22 12.58 21.00
C ASP A 689 38.44 11.08 21.26
N THR A 690 37.40 10.34 21.66
CA THR A 690 37.51 8.92 21.98
C THR A 690 36.88 8.07 20.89
N GLU A 691 37.74 7.38 20.14
CA GLU A 691 37.37 6.23 19.32
C GLU A 691 36.57 5.24 20.18
N PRO A 692 35.33 4.91 19.80
CA PRO A 692 34.55 3.88 20.47
C PRO A 692 35.27 2.54 20.42
N GLU A 693 35.11 1.74 21.47
CA GLU A 693 35.63 0.37 21.49
C GLU A 693 35.03 -0.47 20.36
N ASP A 694 35.81 -1.43 19.86
CA ASP A 694 35.35 -2.42 18.89
C ASP A 694 34.07 -3.11 19.39
N TYR A 695 33.05 -3.18 18.53
CA TYR A 695 31.77 -3.79 18.89
C TYR A 695 31.67 -5.23 18.42
N VAL A 696 31.32 -6.15 19.33
CA VAL A 696 31.19 -7.58 19.04
C VAL A 696 29.73 -7.98 19.03
N TYR A 697 29.27 -8.52 17.89
CA TYR A 697 27.93 -9.10 17.81
C TYR A 697 27.79 -10.35 18.69
N ALA A 698 26.65 -10.49 19.36
CA ALA A 698 26.44 -11.60 20.29
C ALA A 698 26.26 -12.97 19.60
N ASN A 699 25.72 -12.99 18.39
CA ASN A 699 25.41 -14.19 17.60
C ASN A 699 25.21 -13.84 16.11
N ASN A 700 24.96 -14.85 15.28
CA ASN A 700 24.71 -14.70 13.84
C ASN A 700 23.28 -14.24 13.49
N ASN A 701 22.37 -14.16 14.46
CA ASN A 701 20.96 -13.94 14.18
C ASN A 701 20.67 -12.47 13.86
N LEU A 702 19.88 -12.19 12.82
CA LEU A 702 19.48 -10.85 12.39
C LEU A 702 18.14 -10.45 13.02
N ASP A 703 17.96 -9.15 13.30
CA ASP A 703 16.81 -8.67 14.09
C ASP A 703 15.65 -8.16 13.22
N GLY A 704 15.92 -7.79 11.97
CA GLY A 704 14.92 -7.23 11.07
C GLY A 704 15.51 -6.77 9.75
N ILE A 705 14.64 -6.58 8.76
CA ILE A 705 14.96 -6.01 7.46
C ILE A 705 13.87 -5.03 7.06
N GLN A 706 14.25 -3.91 6.46
CA GLN A 706 13.32 -2.90 5.97
C GLN A 706 13.86 -2.26 4.68
N GLU A 707 12.99 -2.05 3.71
CA GLU A 707 13.27 -1.27 2.50
C GLU A 707 13.39 0.23 2.85
N GLY A 708 14.44 0.90 2.39
CA GLY A 708 14.66 2.33 2.61
C GLY A 708 13.94 3.21 1.59
N ASP A 709 13.64 4.44 1.97
CA ASP A 709 12.83 5.40 1.20
C ASP A 709 13.35 5.70 -0.22
N THR A 710 14.67 5.60 -0.45
CA THR A 710 15.29 5.74 -1.79
C THR A 710 14.77 4.71 -2.79
N SER A 711 14.41 3.53 -2.30
CA SER A 711 13.88 2.41 -3.08
C SER A 711 12.49 2.68 -3.64
N ILE A 712 11.75 3.64 -3.06
CA ILE A 712 10.40 4.02 -3.54
C ILE A 712 10.51 4.75 -4.88
N LEU A 713 11.56 5.54 -5.06
CA LEU A 713 11.80 6.32 -6.27
C LEU A 713 12.62 5.56 -7.32
N ALA A 714 13.41 4.58 -6.89
CA ALA A 714 14.25 3.78 -7.77
C ALA A 714 13.48 2.64 -8.43
N VAL A 715 13.45 2.64 -9.76
CA VAL A 715 12.87 1.53 -10.55
C VAL A 715 13.85 0.37 -10.67
N ASN A 716 15.14 0.67 -10.71
CA ASN A 716 16.21 -0.27 -11.04
C ASN A 716 16.98 -0.78 -9.83
N TYR A 717 16.66 -0.39 -8.59
CA TYR A 717 17.28 -0.99 -7.41
C TYR A 717 16.39 -0.89 -6.18
N LYS A 718 16.73 -1.69 -5.16
CA LYS A 718 16.13 -1.64 -3.82
C LYS A 718 17.22 -1.61 -2.77
N ASP A 719 17.21 -0.59 -1.93
CA ASP A 719 18.08 -0.48 -0.75
C ASP A 719 17.38 -1.12 0.46
N LEU A 720 17.97 -2.20 0.96
CA LEU A 720 17.51 -2.95 2.13
C LEU A 720 18.42 -2.63 3.32
N TYR A 721 17.80 -2.34 4.46
CA TYR A 721 18.48 -2.04 5.72
C TYR A 721 18.17 -3.15 6.71
N ILE A 722 19.22 -3.86 7.12
CA ILE A 722 19.17 -5.00 8.02
C ILE A 722 19.60 -4.52 9.41
N SER A 723 18.72 -4.69 10.39
CA SER A 723 19.03 -4.36 11.79
C SER A 723 19.70 -5.54 12.49
N LYS A 724 20.78 -5.25 13.22
CA LYS A 724 21.47 -6.20 14.09
C LYS A 724 21.95 -5.48 15.35
N GLN A 725 21.31 -5.75 16.47
CA GLN A 725 21.50 -5.07 17.75
C GLN A 725 21.46 -3.54 17.54
N ASN A 726 22.53 -2.83 17.89
CA ASN A 726 22.63 -1.38 17.72
C ASN A 726 23.32 -1.01 16.40
N SER A 727 23.20 -1.84 15.36
CA SER A 727 23.83 -1.63 14.06
C SER A 727 22.84 -1.77 12.90
N LEU A 728 23.13 -1.06 11.82
CA LEU A 728 22.41 -1.13 10.55
C LEU A 728 23.38 -1.49 9.42
N ILE A 729 23.05 -2.57 8.73
CA ILE A 729 23.77 -3.07 7.57
C ILE A 729 22.93 -2.73 6.34
N ASN A 730 23.52 -2.12 5.32
CA ASN A 730 22.82 -1.78 4.09
C ASN A 730 23.23 -2.73 2.96
N ILE A 731 22.25 -3.23 2.21
CA ILE A 731 22.43 -4.03 1.01
C ILE A 731 21.57 -3.44 -0.10
N ARG A 732 22.13 -3.29 -1.29
CA ARG A 732 21.41 -2.91 -2.49
C ARG A 732 21.16 -4.13 -3.37
N VAL A 733 19.93 -4.33 -3.79
CA VAL A 733 19.57 -5.28 -4.86
C VAL A 733 19.36 -4.47 -6.13
N ASP A 734 20.29 -4.59 -7.06
CA ASP A 734 20.31 -3.86 -8.34
C ASP A 734 19.67 -4.73 -9.44
N PHE A 735 18.69 -4.15 -10.13
CA PHE A 735 17.89 -4.73 -11.21
C PHE A 735 18.18 -4.10 -12.57
N SER A 736 19.26 -3.32 -12.69
CA SER A 736 19.67 -2.71 -13.97
C SER A 736 20.13 -3.75 -15.01
N THR A 737 20.44 -4.96 -14.57
CA THR A 737 20.84 -6.11 -15.40
C THR A 737 19.80 -7.23 -15.36
N GLU A 738 19.80 -8.12 -16.36
CA GLU A 738 18.90 -9.28 -16.41
C GLU A 738 19.08 -10.21 -15.19
N GLU A 739 20.32 -10.36 -14.72
CA GLU A 739 20.65 -11.03 -13.47
C GLU A 739 20.82 -9.98 -12.37
N PRO A 740 19.92 -9.91 -11.37
CA PRO A 740 20.05 -8.90 -10.35
C PRO A 740 21.32 -9.07 -9.52
N LYS A 741 21.98 -7.95 -9.24
CA LYS A 741 23.23 -7.93 -8.47
C LYS A 741 22.96 -7.48 -7.04
N ILE A 742 23.37 -8.28 -6.08
CA ILE A 742 23.37 -7.88 -4.67
C ILE A 742 24.70 -7.20 -4.35
N ILE A 743 24.64 -5.99 -3.80
CA ILE A 743 25.80 -5.18 -3.41
C ILE A 743 25.69 -4.89 -1.92
N PHE A 744 26.59 -5.45 -1.12
CA PHE A 744 26.67 -5.15 0.30
C PHE A 744 27.43 -3.83 0.54
N ASN A 745 26.89 -2.92 1.35
CA ASN A 745 27.61 -1.71 1.71
C ASN A 745 28.73 -2.03 2.72
N PRO A 746 30.01 -1.83 2.38
CA PRO A 746 31.13 -2.24 3.22
C PRO A 746 31.24 -1.46 4.54
N LEU A 747 30.52 -0.35 4.68
CA LEU A 747 30.46 0.45 5.91
C LEU A 747 29.17 0.15 6.68
N ILE A 748 29.32 -0.28 7.93
CA ILE A 748 28.22 -0.58 8.84
C ILE A 748 28.00 0.61 9.78
N TYR A 749 26.76 1.08 9.86
CA TYR A 749 26.38 2.09 10.83
C TYR A 749 26.19 1.44 12.20
N HIS A 750 26.91 1.88 13.22
CA HIS A 750 26.75 1.43 14.60
C HIS A 750 26.46 2.60 15.53
N PHE A 751 25.55 2.41 16.48
CA PHE A 751 25.06 3.44 17.38
C PHE A 751 25.52 3.11 18.81
N PRO A 752 26.76 3.45 19.19
CA PRO A 752 27.37 2.96 20.43
C PRO A 752 26.67 3.49 21.69
N ARG A 753 25.95 4.62 21.58
CA ARG A 753 25.29 5.30 22.70
C ARG A 753 23.76 5.19 22.67
N THR A 754 23.19 4.48 21.70
CA THR A 754 21.73 4.35 21.63
C THR A 754 21.20 3.56 22.82
N ARG A 755 20.10 4.02 23.39
CA ARG A 755 19.31 3.27 24.39
C ARG A 755 18.00 2.73 23.81
N ASN A 756 17.69 3.12 22.58
CA ASN A 756 16.43 2.85 21.90
C ASN A 756 16.68 1.97 20.67
N LYS A 757 15.69 1.17 20.30
CA LYS A 757 15.70 0.46 19.02
C LYS A 757 15.67 1.50 17.90
N ILE A 758 16.63 1.44 16.98
CA ILE A 758 16.76 2.40 15.89
C ILE A 758 15.59 2.21 14.92
N SER A 759 14.86 3.30 14.65
CA SER A 759 13.83 3.32 13.61
C SER A 759 14.49 3.49 12.24
N VAL A 760 14.59 2.39 11.48
CA VAL A 760 15.16 2.40 10.12
C VAL A 760 14.39 3.38 9.24
N LYS A 761 13.06 3.38 9.30
CA LYS A 761 12.21 4.31 8.52
C LYS A 761 12.60 5.77 8.71
N ILE A 762 12.75 6.21 9.97
CA ILE A 762 13.09 7.61 10.26
C ILE A 762 14.48 7.93 9.70
N LEU A 763 15.46 7.04 9.91
CA LEU A 763 16.81 7.24 9.41
C LEU A 763 16.83 7.33 7.87
N THR A 764 16.16 6.42 7.17
CA THR A 764 16.16 6.37 5.71
C THR A 764 15.41 7.56 5.10
N GLN A 765 14.36 8.04 5.75
CA GLN A 765 13.65 9.26 5.35
C GLN A 765 14.56 10.49 5.45
N ILE A 766 15.23 10.66 6.59
CA ILE A 766 16.19 11.76 6.81
C ILE A 766 17.33 11.68 5.78
N PHE A 767 17.89 10.49 5.55
CA PHE A 767 18.96 10.28 4.57
C PHE A 767 18.48 10.63 3.15
N HIS A 768 17.28 10.20 2.79
CA HIS A 768 16.70 10.47 1.49
C HIS A 768 16.53 11.98 1.27
N GLN A 769 15.93 12.68 2.22
CA GLN A 769 15.71 14.13 2.11
C GLN A 769 17.02 14.93 2.17
N ALA A 770 17.95 14.58 3.05
CA ALA A 770 19.23 15.28 3.19
C ALA A 770 20.16 15.05 1.99
N LEU A 771 20.25 13.81 1.49
CA LEU A 771 21.25 13.43 0.48
C LEU A 771 20.74 13.48 -0.96
N PHE A 772 19.43 13.28 -1.20
CA PHE A 772 18.87 13.30 -2.56
C PHE A 772 18.12 14.58 -2.87
N HIS A 773 17.51 15.22 -1.87
CA HIS A 773 16.79 16.49 -2.04
C HIS A 773 17.58 17.69 -1.51
N HIS A 774 18.81 17.47 -1.01
CA HIS A 774 19.67 18.51 -0.45
C HIS A 774 18.95 19.40 0.57
N ASN A 775 18.03 18.82 1.35
CA ASN A 775 17.16 19.57 2.24
C ASN A 775 17.88 19.91 3.56
N GLN A 776 18.09 21.19 3.85
CA GLN A 776 18.74 21.67 5.07
C GLN A 776 17.96 21.29 6.35
N GLU A 777 16.63 21.26 6.31
CA GLU A 777 15.83 20.86 7.47
C GLU A 777 16.08 19.39 7.83
N SER A 778 16.39 18.54 6.87
CA SER A 778 16.77 17.16 7.16
C SER A 778 18.16 17.00 7.79
N TYR A 779 19.07 17.96 7.58
CA TYR A 779 20.30 18.04 8.38
C TYR A 779 19.95 18.40 9.83
N ASN A 780 19.05 19.37 10.02
CA ASN A 780 18.58 19.77 11.35
C ASN A 780 17.86 18.62 12.06
N ASP A 781 17.01 17.86 11.35
CA ASP A 781 16.31 16.69 11.87
C ASP A 781 17.28 15.60 12.28
N PHE A 782 18.36 15.40 11.52
CA PHE A 782 19.40 14.46 11.93
C PHE A 782 20.05 14.87 13.25
N GLU A 783 20.41 16.13 13.39
CA GLU A 783 21.09 16.66 14.59
C GLU A 783 20.16 16.67 15.81
N LYS A 784 19.04 17.39 15.71
CA LYS A 784 18.16 17.68 16.85
C LYS A 784 17.20 16.54 17.14
N ASP A 785 16.63 15.95 16.10
CA ASP A 785 15.59 14.94 16.27
C ASP A 785 16.20 13.54 16.40
N PHE A 786 17.03 13.13 15.45
CA PHE A 786 17.60 11.79 15.40
C PHE A 786 18.67 11.56 16.47
N VAL A 787 19.70 12.41 16.53
CA VAL A 787 20.81 12.24 17.48
C VAL A 787 20.38 12.59 18.90
N GLU A 788 19.76 13.75 19.12
CA GLU A 788 19.46 14.26 20.47
C GLU A 788 18.11 13.80 21.03
N LYS A 789 16.99 14.20 20.41
CA LYS A 789 15.63 14.00 20.93
C LYS A 789 15.25 12.53 21.01
N PHE A 790 15.50 11.74 19.96
CA PHE A 790 15.27 10.29 19.97
C PHE A 790 16.37 9.52 20.69
N ARG A 791 17.46 10.19 21.10
CA ARG A 791 18.56 9.61 21.88
C ARG A 791 19.18 8.37 21.20
N TYR A 792 19.22 8.35 19.87
CA TYR A 792 20.00 7.34 19.15
C TYR A 792 21.50 7.61 19.27
N GLY A 793 21.87 8.87 19.51
CA GLY A 793 23.26 9.30 19.54
C GLY A 793 23.86 9.33 18.13
N LEU A 794 25.11 9.80 18.06
CA LEU A 794 25.82 9.92 16.79
C LEU A 794 26.21 8.52 16.27
N PRO A 795 25.85 8.16 15.02
CA PRO A 795 26.31 6.92 14.43
C PRO A 795 27.80 6.98 14.11
N THR A 796 28.40 5.80 14.16
CA THR A 796 29.75 5.52 13.69
C THR A 796 29.66 4.74 12.38
N GLN A 797 30.58 4.99 11.47
CA GLN A 797 30.84 4.10 10.34
C GLN A 797 31.95 3.13 10.74
N ASN A 798 31.70 1.84 10.53
CA ASN A 798 32.59 0.77 10.94
C ASN A 798 32.87 -0.17 9.79
N ILE A 799 34.02 -0.83 9.86
CA ILE A 799 34.38 -1.95 8.99
C ILE A 799 34.29 -3.27 9.76
N LEU A 800 34.10 -4.36 9.04
CA LEU A 800 34.15 -5.71 9.62
C LEU A 800 35.60 -6.16 9.82
N ARG A 801 35.86 -6.81 10.94
CA ARG A 801 37.13 -7.44 11.33
C ARG A 801 36.85 -8.81 11.93
N SER A 802 37.75 -9.77 11.81
CA SER A 802 37.60 -11.03 12.54
C SER A 802 37.71 -10.81 14.06
N LYS A 803 36.87 -11.51 14.85
CA LYS A 803 36.97 -11.48 16.32
C LYS A 803 38.27 -12.10 16.83
N ASN A 804 38.71 -13.18 16.19
CA ASN A 804 39.94 -13.87 16.54
C ASN A 804 41.10 -13.14 15.87
N GLU A 805 41.71 -12.21 16.59
CA GLU A 805 43.11 -11.88 16.31
C GLU A 805 43.90 -13.17 16.51
N ILE A 806 44.54 -13.66 15.44
CA ILE A 806 45.60 -14.65 15.58
C ILE A 806 46.57 -14.04 16.58
N LYS A 807 46.55 -14.52 17.83
CA LYS A 807 47.60 -14.20 18.81
C LYS A 807 48.89 -14.71 18.18
N SER A 808 49.61 -13.83 17.48
CA SER A 808 50.94 -14.08 16.94
C SER A 808 51.94 -14.23 18.08
#